data_AF-A0A3A0BN16-F1
#
_entry.id   AF-A0A3A0BN16-F1
#
_cell.length_a   1.000
_cell.length_b   1.000
_cell.length_c   1.000
_cell.angle_alpha   90.00
_cell.angle_beta   90.00
_cell.angle_gamma   90.00
#
_symmetry.space_group_name_H-M   'P 1'
#
loop_
_entity.id
_entity.type
_entity.pdbx_description
1 polymer ?
#
loop_
_entity_poly.entity_id
_entity_poly.type
_entity_poly.pdbx_seq_one_letter_code
_entity_poly.pdbx_strand_id
1 'polypeptide(L)'
;MFAQKQRLADNVGRGSKTPFAAKIWMRLSAFVLGGAVLKLMSSACIVVFLCMPTVFAGSPHTITIDGNNDFFTWDASNFYFGISAPDVAANSATKFVLLYIDSDPRQNPLSGNGSSTGETYNTQTPGLPFNADHHFRWRTDNNFTDLMSWNGSSWADGNNSGVQAFQSGTFVEYKIPRSNLGNPSQAYVCGAMINEQGGVESTFFLTPQSNEPEGYDRDFGHYFGFALVDNLSPDFIGNEDTYPVASIASGDYNTGSTWSGGVAPHSNSNVLIQNGHTVSLDAGGEAKHLTIIAGGTFNGNANELTFATNAILTNNGTFNPGASTLSFAGSGAITGAIDFNTVTIAGGVDFGASATVNGTLRLDTGGYVNINAPTYGSSSTLLYHTGGSYNASTEWTINAGSGVGVPHNVQLSNGTTLNLLSDNRTARGTVTIDAGNTLNSTNGILTLGRDFTNNGAFNHNSGNVAFNGSGSRSVTGNVTTNFNTVTVNLNDASSILETLSPITMAADGLTLSQGIFKISSASTITPFAGNTTIPATAGYHLNDAGAVSNWGSSGSLTLQGTLIIDDGEMTVGSSSGNELDLSSSSSVATINGGTLKLAGRVRVSGSGAGNGLLINGGEVVVTTVGNGSSTIAGFNMNATGRFIMTGGGVTIEQANSSSNSGASDVFIGGVSGAGAKSISGGTFRFGNASTTAGSGMRLNSQLAFFNVTIDNEAGVTLQNNLTVNNTLTFLSGNINTTNLLSVTIPAGAETLCNRLKRHAHV
;
A
#
# COMPACT_ATOMS: atom_id res chain seq x y z
N MET A 1 15.43 16.14 43.81
CA MET A 1 14.72 17.41 43.56
C MET A 1 13.84 17.16 42.34
N PHE A 2 12.51 17.10 42.35
CA PHE A 2 11.42 17.59 43.20
C PHE A 2 10.25 16.59 43.00
N ALA A 3 9.62 16.07 44.08
CA ALA A 3 8.28 16.46 44.57
C ALA A 3 7.11 15.95 43.69
N GLN A 4 5.95 15.49 44.16
CA GLN A 4 5.39 15.05 45.45
C GLN A 4 3.90 14.77 45.13
N LYS A 5 3.27 13.88 45.91
CA LYS A 5 1.82 13.76 46.19
C LYS A 5 0.87 13.15 45.14
N GLN A 6 -0.27 12.53 45.47
CA GLN A 6 -0.87 11.86 46.65
C GLN A 6 -2.38 11.72 46.32
N ARG A 7 -3.06 10.70 46.89
CA ARG A 7 -4.52 10.60 47.20
C ARG A 7 -5.46 10.08 46.08
N LEU A 8 -6.56 9.36 46.33
CA LEU A 8 -7.12 8.47 47.39
C LEU A 8 -8.62 8.27 47.05
N ALA A 9 -9.22 7.21 47.63
CA ALA A 9 -10.67 6.93 47.85
C ALA A 9 -11.44 6.29 46.68
N ASP A 10 -11.96 5.05 46.77
CA ASP A 10 -12.96 4.43 47.69
C ASP A 10 -14.43 4.73 47.31
N ASN A 11 -15.18 3.70 46.86
CA ASN A 11 -16.41 3.21 47.52
C ASN A 11 -17.17 2.07 46.77
N VAL A 12 -17.21 0.89 47.41
CA VAL A 12 -18.36 -0.01 47.76
C VAL A 12 -19.58 -0.03 46.82
N GLY A 13 -19.98 -1.16 46.20
CA GLY A 13 -20.55 -2.43 46.73
C GLY A 13 -21.36 -3.09 45.58
N ARG A 14 -21.76 -4.37 45.49
CA ARG A 14 -22.08 -5.50 46.38
C ARG A 14 -22.20 -6.75 45.45
N GLY A 15 -21.83 -7.96 45.89
CA GLY A 15 -22.35 -9.20 45.27
C GLY A 15 -21.45 -10.43 45.22
N SER A 16 -21.34 -11.14 46.35
CA SER A 16 -21.23 -12.61 46.53
C SER A 16 -20.44 -13.53 45.55
N LYS A 17 -19.38 -14.14 46.12
CA LYS A 17 -18.96 -15.57 46.10
C LYS A 17 -18.54 -16.24 44.76
N THR A 18 -17.22 -16.42 44.63
CA THR A 18 -16.42 -17.38 43.83
C THR A 18 -16.70 -18.87 44.23
N PRO A 19 -16.12 -19.95 43.60
CA PRO A 19 -14.86 -20.03 42.79
C PRO A 19 -14.87 -21.02 41.58
N PHE A 20 -13.98 -20.95 40.59
CA PHE A 20 -12.69 -21.68 40.41
C PHE A 20 -12.41 -21.62 38.87
N ALA A 21 -11.23 -21.48 38.26
CA ALA A 21 -9.86 -21.22 38.64
C ALA A 21 -9.15 -20.54 37.44
N ALA A 22 -8.15 -19.72 37.75
CA ALA A 22 -7.51 -18.76 36.87
C ALA A 22 -6.28 -19.32 36.12
N LYS A 23 -6.09 -18.79 34.91
CA LYS A 23 -4.77 -18.60 34.28
C LYS A 23 -3.89 -17.69 35.15
N ILE A 24 -2.59 -17.97 35.20
CA ILE A 24 -1.47 -17.04 34.88
C ILE A 24 -0.18 -17.46 35.62
N TRP A 25 0.83 -17.78 34.81
CA TRP A 25 2.26 -17.49 34.90
C TRP A 25 2.92 -17.21 36.26
N MET A 26 3.97 -17.96 36.57
CA MET A 26 5.09 -17.47 37.37
C MET A 26 6.44 -17.84 36.76
N ARG A 27 7.25 -16.79 36.57
CA ARG A 27 8.70 -16.83 36.30
C ARG A 27 9.40 -17.54 37.46
N LEU A 28 10.32 -18.46 37.16
CA LEU A 28 11.22 -19.00 38.16
C LEU A 28 12.58 -18.30 38.08
N SER A 29 12.85 -17.52 39.13
CA SER A 29 14.14 -16.88 39.40
C SER A 29 15.16 -17.92 39.88
N ALA A 30 16.40 -17.72 39.45
CA ALA A 30 17.56 -18.55 39.75
C ALA A 30 17.84 -18.70 41.26
N PHE A 31 18.25 -19.91 41.66
CA PHE A 31 18.96 -20.18 42.90
C PHE A 31 20.31 -20.80 42.51
N VAL A 32 21.41 -20.12 42.86
CA VAL A 32 22.79 -20.59 42.69
C VAL A 32 23.25 -21.18 44.02
N LEU A 33 23.74 -22.42 44.01
CA LEU A 33 24.74 -22.92 44.94
C LEU A 33 25.37 -24.21 44.38
N GLY A 34 26.68 -24.18 44.15
CA GLY A 34 27.52 -25.39 44.17
C GLY A 34 28.00 -25.95 42.82
N GLY A 35 28.96 -25.27 42.20
CA GLY A 35 30.13 -25.83 41.48
C GLY A 35 30.00 -27.10 40.63
N ALA A 36 30.01 -26.94 39.30
CA ALA A 36 31.01 -27.52 38.40
C ALA A 36 30.78 -26.98 36.98
N VAL A 37 31.83 -26.42 36.39
CA VAL A 37 31.85 -25.93 35.01
C VAL A 37 31.85 -27.14 34.08
N LEU A 38 30.83 -27.28 33.22
CA LEU A 38 30.95 -28.07 32.00
C LEU A 38 30.45 -27.25 30.81
N LYS A 39 31.40 -26.68 30.07
CA LYS A 39 31.20 -26.15 28.71
C LYS A 39 30.74 -27.29 27.82
N LEU A 40 29.63 -27.11 27.11
CA LEU A 40 29.35 -27.88 25.90
C LEU A 40 29.29 -26.89 24.73
N MET A 41 30.43 -26.80 24.05
CA MET A 41 30.52 -26.35 22.66
C MET A 41 30.30 -27.58 21.77
N SER A 42 29.54 -27.36 20.69
CA SER A 42 29.60 -28.03 19.39
C SER A 42 29.73 -29.56 19.30
N SER A 43 28.75 -30.15 18.62
CA SER A 43 28.90 -31.34 17.76
C SER A 43 29.32 -32.64 18.42
N ALA A 44 28.34 -33.46 18.83
CA ALA A 44 28.42 -34.92 18.74
C ALA A 44 27.05 -35.56 19.00
N CYS A 45 26.73 -36.58 18.20
CA CYS A 45 25.62 -37.50 18.35
C CYS A 45 25.36 -37.94 19.81
N ILE A 46 24.12 -37.84 20.27
CA ILE A 46 23.63 -38.69 21.35
C ILE A 46 23.09 -39.96 20.69
N VAL A 47 23.95 -40.98 20.69
CA VAL A 47 23.54 -42.37 20.54
C VAL A 47 23.26 -42.88 21.95
N VAL A 48 21.99 -43.09 22.30
CA VAL A 48 21.62 -43.89 23.48
C VAL A 48 21.58 -45.34 23.03
N PHE A 49 22.63 -46.10 23.37
CA PHE A 49 22.62 -47.56 23.28
C PHE A 49 21.99 -48.12 24.55
N LEU A 50 20.79 -48.70 24.42
CA LEU A 50 20.19 -49.61 25.38
C LEU A 50 20.28 -51.02 24.79
N CYS A 51 20.94 -51.95 25.49
CA CYS A 51 21.26 -53.28 24.98
C CYS A 51 20.36 -54.36 25.63
N MET A 52 19.49 -54.94 24.78
CA MET A 52 18.96 -56.33 24.70
C MET A 52 17.95 -56.86 25.76
N PRO A 53 17.06 -57.84 25.43
CA PRO A 53 16.92 -58.65 24.20
C PRO A 53 15.54 -58.56 23.49
N THR A 54 15.47 -59.19 22.31
CA THR A 54 14.33 -59.40 21.40
C THR A 54 12.92 -59.48 22.03
N VAL A 55 12.07 -58.48 21.76
CA VAL A 55 10.60 -58.63 21.67
C VAL A 55 10.09 -57.57 20.69
N PHE A 56 9.24 -57.98 19.73
CA PHE A 56 8.47 -57.07 18.87
C PHE A 56 7.73 -56.02 19.71
N ALA A 57 7.60 -54.80 19.20
CA ALA A 57 6.98 -53.66 19.86
C ALA A 57 5.66 -54.02 20.57
N GLY A 58 5.65 -53.94 21.89
CA GLY A 58 4.48 -54.18 22.76
C GLY A 58 3.76 -52.89 23.19
N SER A 59 3.84 -51.83 22.40
CA SER A 59 3.04 -50.63 22.59
C SER A 59 2.80 -49.99 21.24
N PRO A 60 1.58 -49.49 20.95
CA PRO A 60 1.35 -48.71 19.75
C PRO A 60 2.41 -47.61 19.70
N HIS A 61 2.95 -47.34 18.51
CA HIS A 61 3.63 -46.07 18.30
C HIS A 61 2.62 -45.01 18.75
N THR A 62 2.97 -44.20 19.75
CA THR A 62 2.05 -43.20 20.31
C THR A 62 1.93 -42.09 19.28
N ILE A 63 1.13 -42.33 18.26
CA ILE A 63 0.85 -41.42 17.15
C ILE A 63 -0.38 -40.61 17.58
N THR A 64 -0.29 -39.29 17.47
CA THR A 64 -1.35 -38.38 17.89
C THR A 64 -2.43 -38.39 16.81
N ILE A 65 -3.56 -39.00 17.11
CA ILE A 65 -4.76 -39.08 16.27
C ILE A 65 -5.44 -37.70 16.28
N ASP A 66 -5.68 -37.10 15.11
CA ASP A 66 -6.15 -35.71 15.00
C ASP A 66 -7.67 -35.55 14.81
N GLY A 67 -8.43 -36.64 14.87
CA GLY A 67 -9.89 -36.60 14.96
C GLY A 67 -10.63 -37.07 13.72
N ASN A 68 -9.92 -37.43 12.65
CA ASN A 68 -10.43 -38.33 11.61
C ASN A 68 -10.02 -39.78 11.92
N ASN A 69 -10.82 -40.74 11.46
CA ASN A 69 -10.73 -42.13 11.89
C ASN A 69 -9.54 -42.88 11.29
N ASP A 70 -8.57 -42.24 10.63
CA ASP A 70 -7.51 -42.85 9.83
C ASP A 70 -6.16 -42.10 9.94
N PHE A 71 -5.02 -42.79 9.75
CA PHE A 71 -3.69 -42.17 9.62
C PHE A 71 -2.72 -43.00 8.76
N PHE A 72 -1.77 -42.32 8.12
CA PHE A 72 -0.68 -42.95 7.36
C PHE A 72 0.70 -42.61 7.93
N THR A 73 1.68 -43.51 7.85
CA THR A 73 3.11 -43.19 8.11
C THR A 73 4.06 -44.24 7.52
N TRP A 74 5.36 -43.99 7.49
CA TRP A 74 6.35 -44.92 6.96
C TRP A 74 7.73 -44.73 7.59
N ASP A 75 8.55 -45.76 7.48
CA ASP A 75 9.98 -45.71 7.75
C ASP A 75 10.78 -46.24 6.53
N ALA A 76 12.08 -46.45 6.69
CA ALA A 76 12.93 -46.97 5.63
C ALA A 76 12.55 -48.40 5.18
N SER A 77 11.86 -49.17 6.04
CA SER A 77 11.56 -50.60 5.85
C SER A 77 10.07 -50.89 5.69
N ASN A 78 9.17 -50.08 6.24
CA ASN A 78 7.75 -50.39 6.34
C ASN A 78 6.87 -49.18 6.04
N PHE A 79 5.70 -49.47 5.49
CA PHE A 79 4.56 -48.57 5.38
C PHE A 79 3.52 -48.96 6.44
N TYR A 80 2.90 -47.96 7.05
CA TYR A 80 1.92 -48.15 8.11
C TYR A 80 0.62 -47.38 7.79
N PHE A 81 -0.51 -48.00 8.11
CA PHE A 81 -1.84 -47.41 8.00
C PHE A 81 -2.62 -47.80 9.26
N GLY A 82 -3.32 -46.84 9.87
CA GLY A 82 -4.17 -47.10 11.03
C GLY A 82 -5.59 -46.60 10.78
N ILE A 83 -6.57 -47.31 11.34
CA ILE A 83 -7.97 -46.85 11.36
C ILE A 83 -8.57 -47.07 12.75
N SER A 84 -9.31 -46.08 13.24
CA SER A 84 -10.12 -46.12 14.46
C SER A 84 -11.60 -45.99 14.10
N ALA A 85 -12.35 -47.08 14.18
CA ALA A 85 -13.80 -47.05 13.94
C ALA A 85 -14.53 -48.02 14.88
N PRO A 86 -15.79 -47.74 15.27
CA PRO A 86 -16.58 -48.62 16.14
C PRO A 86 -16.62 -50.08 15.65
N ASP A 87 -16.70 -50.25 14.33
CA ASP A 87 -16.81 -51.56 13.69
C ASP A 87 -15.49 -52.32 13.56
N VAL A 88 -14.34 -51.69 13.83
CA VAL A 88 -13.07 -52.42 13.95
C VAL A 88 -13.16 -53.46 15.07
N ALA A 89 -13.88 -53.14 16.16
CA ALA A 89 -14.12 -54.04 17.29
C ALA A 89 -15.29 -55.02 17.06
N ALA A 90 -15.87 -55.10 15.86
CA ALA A 90 -17.10 -55.87 15.61
C ALA A 90 -16.93 -57.39 15.72
N ASN A 91 -15.69 -57.91 15.65
CA ASN A 91 -15.40 -59.35 15.68
C ASN A 91 -16.24 -60.14 14.65
N SER A 92 -16.30 -59.62 13.41
CA SER A 92 -17.09 -60.19 12.32
C SER A 92 -16.22 -60.77 11.22
N ALA A 93 -16.61 -61.95 10.73
CA ALA A 93 -16.00 -62.60 9.58
C ALA A 93 -16.40 -61.98 8.23
N THR A 94 -17.37 -61.05 8.22
CA THR A 94 -17.88 -60.37 7.01
C THR A 94 -17.52 -58.89 6.94
N LYS A 95 -16.88 -58.34 7.98
CA LYS A 95 -16.44 -56.94 7.97
C LYS A 95 -14.94 -56.86 7.76
N PHE A 96 -14.52 -56.07 6.79
CA PHE A 96 -13.13 -55.88 6.43
C PHE A 96 -12.71 -54.42 6.56
N VAL A 97 -11.43 -54.21 6.83
CA VAL A 97 -10.74 -52.96 6.52
C VAL A 97 -9.85 -53.22 5.31
N LEU A 98 -9.94 -52.32 4.34
CA LEU A 98 -9.36 -52.42 3.02
C LEU A 98 -8.44 -51.22 2.75
N LEU A 99 -7.30 -51.47 2.11
CA LEU A 99 -6.43 -50.43 1.57
C LEU A 99 -5.93 -50.84 0.18
N TYR A 100 -6.10 -49.97 -0.80
CA TYR A 100 -5.51 -50.10 -2.13
C TYR A 100 -4.29 -49.19 -2.22
N ILE A 101 -3.22 -49.70 -2.84
CA ILE A 101 -1.94 -49.00 -2.98
C ILE A 101 -1.45 -49.14 -4.42
N ASP A 102 -1.19 -48.01 -5.06
CA ASP A 102 -0.36 -47.94 -6.27
C ASP A 102 1.08 -47.65 -5.84
N SER A 103 2.00 -48.52 -6.25
CA SER A 103 3.41 -48.47 -5.91
C SER A 103 4.27 -47.82 -7.00
N ASP A 104 3.70 -47.57 -8.17
CA ASP A 104 4.36 -46.94 -9.31
C ASP A 104 3.63 -45.66 -9.81
N PRO A 105 3.17 -44.78 -8.90
CA PRO A 105 2.21 -43.72 -9.22
C PRO A 105 2.65 -42.88 -10.40
N ARG A 106 1.68 -42.61 -11.30
CA ARG A 106 1.87 -41.84 -12.53
C ARG A 106 1.09 -40.53 -12.47
N GLN A 107 1.53 -39.57 -13.30
CA GLN A 107 0.84 -38.28 -13.44
C GLN A 107 -0.63 -38.45 -13.84
N ASN A 108 -0.92 -39.42 -14.72
CA ASN A 108 -2.27 -39.92 -14.94
C ASN A 108 -2.48 -41.12 -14.00
N PRO A 109 -3.32 -41.00 -12.96
CA PRO A 109 -3.50 -42.06 -11.97
C PRO A 109 -4.04 -43.38 -12.57
N LEU A 110 -4.72 -43.33 -13.71
CA LEU A 110 -5.26 -44.50 -14.42
C LEU A 110 -4.28 -45.09 -15.46
N SER A 111 -2.99 -44.83 -15.29
CA SER A 111 -1.91 -45.43 -16.07
C SER A 111 -0.94 -46.16 -15.14
N GLY A 112 -0.16 -47.10 -15.66
CA GLY A 112 0.68 -47.98 -14.86
C GLY A 112 0.33 -49.45 -15.09
N ASN A 113 0.86 -50.33 -14.26
CA ASN A 113 0.67 -51.79 -14.38
C ASN A 113 -0.38 -52.36 -13.41
N GLY A 114 -1.00 -51.55 -12.56
CA GLY A 114 -2.10 -51.94 -11.66
C GLY A 114 -3.50 -52.02 -12.30
N SER A 115 -4.54 -52.03 -11.45
CA SER A 115 -5.96 -52.09 -11.85
C SER A 115 -6.78 -50.94 -11.26
N SER A 116 -7.63 -50.30 -12.07
CA SER A 116 -8.64 -49.33 -11.60
C SER A 116 -9.94 -50.00 -11.10
N THR A 117 -9.95 -51.33 -11.02
CA THR A 117 -11.06 -52.15 -10.50
C THR A 117 -10.55 -52.92 -9.30
N GLY A 118 -11.18 -52.70 -8.13
CA GLY A 118 -10.85 -53.36 -6.89
C GLY A 118 -11.23 -54.84 -6.86
N GLU A 119 -10.90 -55.51 -5.75
CA GLU A 119 -11.26 -56.90 -5.54
C GLU A 119 -12.76 -57.03 -5.24
N THR A 120 -13.38 -58.10 -5.74
CA THR A 120 -14.81 -58.37 -5.50
C THR A 120 -15.04 -59.00 -4.13
N TYR A 121 -15.87 -58.38 -3.30
CA TYR A 121 -16.33 -58.89 -2.01
C TYR A 121 -17.82 -59.17 -2.07
N ASN A 122 -18.16 -60.46 -2.20
CA ASN A 122 -19.51 -60.94 -2.48
C ASN A 122 -20.08 -60.26 -3.76
N THR A 123 -20.89 -59.21 -3.63
CA THR A 123 -21.47 -58.47 -4.77
C THR A 123 -20.93 -57.05 -4.95
N GLN A 124 -19.94 -56.64 -4.15
CA GLN A 124 -19.33 -55.31 -4.21
C GLN A 124 -17.97 -55.38 -4.94
N THR A 125 -17.75 -54.54 -5.95
CA THR A 125 -16.50 -54.42 -6.70
C THR A 125 -16.19 -52.93 -6.92
N PRO A 126 -15.44 -52.28 -6.02
CA PRO A 126 -15.26 -50.84 -6.08
C PRO A 126 -14.41 -50.41 -7.28
N GLY A 127 -14.83 -49.37 -7.98
CA GLY A 127 -13.98 -48.59 -8.88
C GLY A 127 -12.92 -47.82 -8.08
N LEU A 128 -11.70 -47.75 -8.62
CA LEU A 128 -10.57 -47.08 -7.98
C LEU A 128 -10.18 -45.82 -8.78
N PRO A 129 -9.69 -44.76 -8.11
CA PRO A 129 -9.35 -43.50 -8.77
C PRO A 129 -7.93 -43.54 -9.37
N PHE A 130 -7.23 -44.66 -9.18
CA PHE A 130 -5.91 -44.95 -9.71
C PHE A 130 -5.76 -46.45 -10.02
N ASN A 131 -4.72 -46.83 -10.75
CA ASN A 131 -4.38 -48.23 -11.02
C ASN A 131 -3.61 -48.84 -9.85
N ALA A 132 -4.31 -49.49 -8.92
CA ALA A 132 -3.69 -50.09 -7.74
C ALA A 132 -2.88 -51.35 -8.08
N ASP A 133 -1.67 -51.47 -7.53
CA ASP A 133 -0.82 -52.66 -7.64
C ASP A 133 -1.07 -53.65 -6.51
N HIS A 134 -1.38 -53.12 -5.34
CA HIS A 134 -1.48 -53.88 -4.10
C HIS A 134 -2.79 -53.60 -3.39
N HIS A 135 -3.29 -54.62 -2.68
CA HIS A 135 -4.51 -54.51 -1.91
C HIS A 135 -4.36 -55.22 -0.58
N PHE A 136 -4.31 -54.46 0.50
CA PHE A 136 -4.25 -54.98 1.85
C PHE A 136 -5.65 -55.18 2.43
N ARG A 137 -5.82 -56.29 3.15
CA ARG A 137 -7.10 -56.77 3.65
C ARG A 137 -6.96 -57.31 5.07
N TRP A 138 -7.83 -56.87 5.97
CA TRP A 138 -7.93 -57.43 7.32
C TRP A 138 -9.39 -57.62 7.72
N ARG A 139 -9.72 -58.77 8.32
CA ARG A 139 -11.07 -59.02 8.88
C ARG A 139 -11.14 -58.62 10.34
N THR A 140 -12.28 -58.06 10.73
CA THR A 140 -12.52 -57.61 12.12
C THR A 140 -12.52 -58.73 13.16
N ASP A 141 -12.54 -60.00 12.75
CA ASP A 141 -12.41 -61.18 13.62
C ASP A 141 -10.95 -61.62 13.88
N ASN A 142 -9.96 -60.88 13.35
CA ASN A 142 -8.51 -61.21 13.38
C ASN A 142 -8.12 -62.55 12.74
N ASN A 143 -9.02 -63.26 12.07
CA ASN A 143 -8.69 -64.56 11.47
C ASN A 143 -8.20 -64.42 10.02
N PHE A 144 -7.98 -63.21 9.54
CA PHE A 144 -7.52 -62.95 8.17
C PHE A 144 -6.74 -61.64 8.09
N THR A 145 -5.56 -61.73 7.49
CA THR A 145 -4.71 -60.60 7.12
C THR A 145 -3.97 -61.02 5.85
N ASP A 146 -4.08 -60.21 4.81
CA ASP A 146 -3.53 -60.54 3.51
C ASP A 146 -3.14 -59.28 2.72
N LEU A 147 -2.07 -59.38 1.95
CA LEU A 147 -1.66 -58.43 0.93
C LEU A 147 -1.75 -59.10 -0.43
N MET A 148 -2.73 -58.70 -1.23
CA MET A 148 -2.83 -59.10 -2.63
C MET A 148 -1.94 -58.24 -3.52
N SER A 149 -1.63 -58.75 -4.71
CA SER A 149 -1.00 -57.98 -5.79
C SER A 149 -1.72 -58.25 -7.11
N TRP A 150 -1.82 -57.22 -7.95
CA TRP A 150 -2.36 -57.33 -9.29
C TRP A 150 -1.33 -58.01 -10.21
N ASN A 151 -1.73 -59.08 -10.90
CA ASN A 151 -0.84 -59.85 -11.77
C ASN A 151 -0.92 -59.47 -13.26
N GLY A 152 -1.68 -58.42 -13.60
CA GLY A 152 -1.98 -58.01 -14.98
C GLY A 152 -3.33 -58.50 -15.51
N SER A 153 -4.03 -59.38 -14.77
CA SER A 153 -5.33 -59.93 -15.19
C SER A 153 -6.34 -60.13 -14.06
N SER A 154 -5.86 -60.43 -12.84
CA SER A 154 -6.68 -60.58 -11.64
C SER A 154 -5.88 -60.19 -10.40
N TRP A 155 -6.59 -59.91 -9.31
CA TRP A 155 -5.98 -59.87 -7.99
C TRP A 155 -5.54 -61.28 -7.59
N ALA A 156 -4.32 -61.42 -7.09
CA ALA A 156 -3.73 -62.69 -6.66
C ALA A 156 -2.97 -62.52 -5.34
N ASP A 157 -2.64 -63.62 -4.67
CA ASP A 157 -1.87 -63.60 -3.43
C ASP A 157 -0.52 -62.89 -3.65
N GLY A 158 -0.25 -61.86 -2.84
CA GLY A 158 1.00 -61.13 -2.85
C GLY A 158 2.02 -61.68 -1.85
N ASN A 159 3.15 -60.96 -1.71
CA ASN A 159 4.13 -61.31 -0.70
C ASN A 159 3.65 -60.89 0.70
N ASN A 160 3.21 -61.86 1.48
CA ASN A 160 2.72 -61.67 2.85
C ASN A 160 3.81 -61.74 3.93
N SER A 161 5.08 -61.95 3.56
CA SER A 161 6.17 -62.08 4.54
C SER A 161 6.33 -60.78 5.34
N GLY A 162 6.14 -60.84 6.65
CA GLY A 162 6.29 -59.68 7.55
C GLY A 162 5.12 -58.68 7.51
N VAL A 163 4.05 -58.97 6.77
CA VAL A 163 2.80 -58.21 6.81
C VAL A 163 2.07 -58.51 8.13
N GLN A 164 1.65 -57.47 8.85
CA GLN A 164 1.01 -57.62 10.17
C GLN A 164 -0.15 -56.64 10.33
N ALA A 165 -1.16 -57.06 11.07
CA ALA A 165 -2.22 -56.22 11.61
C ALA A 165 -2.23 -56.34 13.14
N PHE A 166 -2.40 -55.22 13.83
CA PHE A 166 -2.49 -55.16 15.28
C PHE A 166 -3.74 -54.40 15.69
N GLN A 167 -4.70 -55.10 16.28
CA GLN A 167 -5.93 -54.51 16.80
C GLN A 167 -5.83 -54.21 18.31
N SER A 168 -6.27 -53.03 18.70
CA SER A 168 -6.53 -52.65 20.09
C SER A 168 -7.88 -51.93 20.22
N GLY A 169 -8.92 -52.67 20.59
CA GLY A 169 -10.28 -52.14 20.72
C GLY A 169 -10.85 -51.71 19.36
N THR A 170 -11.29 -50.46 19.26
CA THR A 170 -11.81 -49.85 18.01
C THR A 170 -10.72 -49.38 17.06
N PHE A 171 -9.45 -49.58 17.39
CA PHE A 171 -8.32 -49.18 16.56
C PHE A 171 -7.58 -50.40 16.02
N VAL A 172 -7.14 -50.33 14.76
CA VAL A 172 -6.25 -51.32 14.15
C VAL A 172 -5.17 -50.62 13.34
N GLU A 173 -3.94 -51.10 13.46
CA GLU A 173 -2.76 -50.63 12.73
C GLU A 173 -2.22 -51.75 11.85
N TYR A 174 -1.78 -51.38 10.65
CA TYR A 174 -1.15 -52.27 9.69
C TYR A 174 0.29 -51.92 9.51
N LYS A 175 1.08 -52.96 9.28
CA LYS A 175 2.49 -52.87 8.91
C LYS A 175 2.71 -53.70 7.66
N ILE A 176 3.15 -53.02 6.61
CA ILE A 176 3.46 -53.63 5.32
C ILE A 176 4.94 -53.36 5.02
N PRO A 177 5.80 -54.39 4.89
CA PRO A 177 7.18 -54.18 4.48
C PRO A 177 7.24 -53.52 3.10
N ARG A 178 8.00 -52.43 2.96
CA ARG A 178 8.15 -51.70 1.69
C ARG A 178 8.72 -52.58 0.58
N SER A 179 9.52 -53.57 0.94
CA SER A 179 10.03 -54.59 0.00
C SER A 179 8.92 -55.40 -0.66
N ASN A 180 7.79 -55.60 0.01
CA ASN A 180 6.66 -56.34 -0.53
C ASN A 180 5.86 -55.50 -1.53
N LEU A 181 6.04 -54.16 -1.47
CA LEU A 181 5.49 -53.19 -2.40
C LEU A 181 6.48 -52.80 -3.52
N GLY A 182 7.63 -53.49 -3.64
CA GLY A 182 8.66 -53.16 -4.63
C GLY A 182 9.63 -52.03 -4.22
N ASN A 183 9.68 -51.65 -2.94
CA ASN A 183 10.44 -50.51 -2.41
C ASN A 183 10.10 -49.17 -3.10
N PRO A 184 8.82 -48.78 -3.13
CA PRO A 184 8.40 -47.62 -3.90
C PRO A 184 8.94 -46.34 -3.27
N SER A 185 9.28 -45.33 -4.08
CA SER A 185 9.63 -43.98 -3.60
C SER A 185 8.40 -43.09 -3.41
N GLN A 186 7.28 -43.45 -4.02
CA GLN A 186 6.01 -42.74 -4.00
C GLN A 186 4.87 -43.75 -3.95
N ALA A 187 3.70 -43.37 -3.43
CA ALA A 187 2.52 -44.22 -3.49
C ALA A 187 1.23 -43.40 -3.65
N TYR A 188 0.22 -43.97 -4.33
CA TYR A 188 -1.17 -43.55 -4.14
C TYR A 188 -1.90 -44.52 -3.23
N VAL A 189 -2.79 -43.99 -2.39
CA VAL A 189 -3.60 -44.81 -1.48
C VAL A 189 -5.05 -44.34 -1.40
N CYS A 190 -5.95 -45.31 -1.29
CA CYS A 190 -7.33 -45.12 -0.84
C CYS A 190 -7.78 -46.38 -0.09
N GLY A 191 -8.78 -46.25 0.77
CA GLY A 191 -9.23 -47.37 1.61
C GLY A 191 -10.61 -47.15 2.19
N ALA A 192 -11.21 -48.21 2.72
CA ALA A 192 -12.50 -48.15 3.39
C ALA A 192 -12.68 -49.34 4.34
N MET A 193 -13.73 -49.30 5.15
CA MET A 193 -14.33 -50.52 5.68
C MET A 193 -15.45 -51.02 4.77
N ILE A 194 -15.63 -52.33 4.73
CA ILE A 194 -16.77 -52.95 4.05
C ILE A 194 -17.45 -54.00 4.92
N ASN A 195 -18.73 -54.24 4.66
CA ASN A 195 -19.48 -55.40 5.10
C ASN A 195 -19.90 -56.20 3.86
N GLU A 196 -19.44 -57.43 3.72
CA GLU A 196 -19.77 -58.30 2.58
C GLU A 196 -20.97 -59.22 2.86
N GLN A 197 -21.61 -59.10 4.02
CA GLN A 197 -22.72 -59.96 4.40
C GLN A 197 -23.91 -59.81 3.43
N GLY A 198 -24.31 -60.93 2.85
CA GLY A 198 -25.47 -61.06 1.97
C GLY A 198 -26.72 -60.32 2.46
N GLY A 199 -27.20 -59.34 1.68
CA GLY A 199 -28.43 -58.59 1.92
C GLY A 199 -28.29 -57.34 2.79
N VAL A 200 -27.10 -57.05 3.33
CA VAL A 200 -26.77 -55.84 4.11
C VAL A 200 -25.38 -55.30 3.76
N GLU A 201 -24.97 -55.51 2.52
CA GLU A 201 -23.66 -55.09 2.01
C GLU A 201 -23.49 -53.57 2.04
N SER A 202 -22.34 -53.10 2.51
CA SER A 202 -22.01 -51.67 2.59
C SER A 202 -20.51 -51.40 2.54
N THR A 203 -20.15 -50.21 2.07
CA THR A 203 -18.83 -49.57 2.10
C THR A 203 -18.94 -48.30 2.93
N PHE A 204 -18.08 -48.13 3.93
CA PHE A 204 -18.19 -47.11 4.98
C PHE A 204 -16.80 -46.76 5.56
N PHE A 205 -16.66 -45.63 6.28
CA PHE A 205 -15.36 -45.09 6.72
C PHE A 205 -14.32 -44.98 5.60
N LEU A 206 -14.61 -44.18 4.55
CA LEU A 206 -13.73 -44.04 3.40
C LEU A 206 -12.54 -43.11 3.69
N THR A 207 -11.37 -43.45 3.14
CA THR A 207 -10.15 -42.63 3.16
C THR A 207 -9.59 -42.44 1.73
N PRO A 208 -9.34 -41.20 1.29
CA PRO A 208 -9.68 -39.93 1.93
C PRO A 208 -11.17 -39.77 2.25
N GLN A 209 -11.51 -39.01 3.29
CA GLN A 209 -12.89 -38.74 3.70
C GLN A 209 -13.71 -38.02 2.62
N SER A 210 -13.07 -37.37 1.64
CA SER A 210 -13.74 -36.77 0.49
C SER A 210 -14.44 -37.79 -0.43
N ASN A 211 -14.19 -39.09 -0.25
CA ASN A 211 -14.91 -40.17 -0.93
C ASN A 211 -16.33 -40.42 -0.38
N GLU A 212 -16.73 -39.77 0.72
CA GLU A 212 -18.11 -39.81 1.23
C GLU A 212 -19.13 -39.35 0.17
N PRO A 213 -20.39 -39.86 0.18
CA PRO A 213 -21.03 -40.63 1.25
C PRO A 213 -20.86 -42.15 1.16
N GLU A 214 -20.92 -42.81 2.31
CA GLU A 214 -21.05 -44.28 2.46
C GLU A 214 -22.20 -44.89 1.63
N GLY A 215 -22.15 -46.20 1.38
CA GLY A 215 -23.23 -46.92 0.67
C GLY A 215 -22.84 -48.29 0.14
N TYR A 216 -23.78 -48.95 -0.55
CA TYR A 216 -23.52 -50.20 -1.27
C TYR A 216 -22.57 -49.96 -2.44
N ASP A 217 -21.50 -50.76 -2.55
CA ASP A 217 -20.57 -50.80 -3.69
C ASP A 217 -20.08 -49.40 -4.11
N ARG A 218 -19.41 -48.70 -3.19
CA ARG A 218 -18.93 -47.35 -3.45
C ARG A 218 -17.63 -47.35 -4.24
N ASP A 219 -17.67 -46.67 -5.39
CA ASP A 219 -16.47 -46.28 -6.12
C ASP A 219 -15.73 -45.16 -5.38
N PHE A 220 -14.40 -45.24 -5.40
CA PHE A 220 -13.52 -44.20 -4.91
C PHE A 220 -13.28 -43.15 -6.01
N GLY A 221 -13.50 -41.87 -5.68
CA GLY A 221 -13.21 -40.74 -6.55
C GLY A 221 -11.91 -40.00 -6.20
N HIS A 222 -11.40 -40.18 -4.97
CA HIS A 222 -10.29 -39.42 -4.39
C HIS A 222 -9.24 -40.34 -3.76
N TYR A 223 -7.99 -39.88 -3.74
CA TYR A 223 -6.85 -40.62 -3.18
C TYR A 223 -5.82 -39.69 -2.52
N PHE A 224 -4.97 -40.24 -1.66
CA PHE A 224 -3.78 -39.53 -1.20
C PHE A 224 -2.55 -39.93 -2.02
N GLY A 225 -1.70 -38.95 -2.35
CA GLY A 225 -0.40 -39.15 -2.95
C GLY A 225 0.75 -38.81 -2.01
N PHE A 226 1.63 -39.78 -1.78
CA PHE A 226 2.76 -39.63 -0.86
C PHE A 226 4.11 -39.78 -1.55
N ALA A 227 5.03 -38.86 -1.26
CA ALA A 227 6.44 -39.10 -1.44
C ALA A 227 6.93 -39.79 -0.16
N LEU A 228 7.41 -41.03 -0.27
CA LEU A 228 7.74 -41.87 0.88
C LEU A 228 9.11 -41.51 1.47
N VAL A 229 9.18 -40.27 1.98
CA VAL A 229 10.35 -39.60 2.54
C VAL A 229 10.10 -39.08 3.95
N ASP A 230 11.16 -38.75 4.69
CA ASP A 230 11.05 -38.23 6.05
C ASP A 230 10.43 -36.80 6.10
N ASN A 231 9.81 -36.46 7.23
CA ASN A 231 9.26 -35.13 7.55
C ASN A 231 8.11 -34.65 6.64
N LEU A 232 7.39 -35.56 5.98
CA LEU A 232 6.10 -35.26 5.36
C LEU A 232 4.98 -35.48 6.39
N SER A 233 3.98 -34.58 6.40
CA SER A 233 2.73 -34.79 7.13
C SER A 233 1.79 -35.63 6.25
N PRO A 234 1.51 -36.90 6.58
CA PRO A 234 0.79 -37.81 5.69
C PRO A 234 -0.68 -37.43 5.55
N ASP A 235 -1.31 -36.91 6.60
CA ASP A 235 -2.73 -36.55 6.58
C ASP A 235 -2.96 -35.07 6.19
N PHE A 236 -1.97 -34.47 5.51
CA PHE A 236 -2.09 -33.12 4.99
C PHE A 236 -3.01 -33.10 3.77
N ILE A 237 -4.01 -32.22 3.79
CA ILE A 237 -4.98 -32.07 2.68
C ILE A 237 -4.31 -31.84 1.32
N GLY A 238 -3.11 -31.25 1.28
CA GLY A 238 -2.35 -31.07 0.04
C GLY A 238 -1.79 -32.36 -0.57
N ASN A 239 -1.95 -33.52 0.08
CA ASN A 239 -1.64 -34.82 -0.50
C ASN A 239 -2.80 -35.36 -1.34
N GLU A 240 -4.03 -34.83 -1.18
CA GLU A 240 -5.23 -35.34 -1.85
C GLU A 240 -5.25 -34.99 -3.35
N ASP A 241 -5.50 -36.02 -4.16
CA ASP A 241 -5.54 -35.96 -5.63
C ASP A 241 -4.31 -35.29 -6.24
N THR A 242 -3.13 -35.59 -5.70
CA THR A 242 -1.87 -34.99 -6.14
C THR A 242 -0.87 -36.02 -6.60
N TYR A 243 -0.04 -35.64 -7.57
CA TYR A 243 1.16 -36.40 -7.90
C TYR A 243 2.27 -36.03 -6.91
N PRO A 244 2.71 -36.93 -6.00
CA PRO A 244 3.73 -36.59 -5.03
C PRO A 244 5.09 -36.47 -5.70
N VAL A 245 5.89 -35.44 -5.42
CA VAL A 245 7.29 -35.34 -5.88
C VAL A 245 8.18 -34.75 -4.79
N ALA A 246 9.22 -35.48 -4.40
CA ALA A 246 10.21 -35.00 -3.44
C ALA A 246 11.60 -34.91 -4.09
N SER A 247 12.35 -33.85 -3.79
CA SER A 247 13.72 -33.70 -4.29
C SER A 247 14.59 -34.82 -3.72
N ILE A 248 15.31 -35.59 -4.55
CA ILE A 248 16.24 -36.65 -4.14
C ILE A 248 17.71 -36.22 -4.27
N ALA A 249 17.95 -35.06 -4.86
CA ALA A 249 19.24 -34.40 -4.97
C ALA A 249 19.05 -32.89 -5.12
N SER A 250 20.15 -32.13 -5.02
CA SER A 250 20.16 -30.74 -5.49
C SER A 250 20.21 -30.70 -7.02
N GLY A 251 19.52 -29.73 -7.63
CA GLY A 251 19.45 -29.65 -9.09
C GLY A 251 18.43 -28.65 -9.60
N ASP A 252 18.24 -28.63 -10.92
CA ASP A 252 17.21 -27.82 -11.57
C ASP A 252 15.82 -28.42 -11.34
N TYR A 253 14.84 -27.55 -11.10
CA TYR A 253 13.43 -27.86 -10.89
C TYR A 253 12.85 -28.63 -12.07
N ASN A 254 13.27 -28.31 -13.30
CA ASN A 254 12.73 -28.92 -14.51
C ASN A 254 13.44 -30.24 -14.91
N THR A 255 14.40 -30.70 -14.10
CA THR A 255 15.17 -31.92 -14.38
C THR A 255 14.61 -33.11 -13.60
N GLY A 256 14.16 -34.15 -14.30
CA GLY A 256 13.54 -35.33 -13.68
C GLY A 256 14.42 -36.06 -12.64
N SER A 257 15.74 -36.09 -12.83
CA SER A 257 16.66 -36.70 -11.85
C SER A 257 16.79 -35.93 -10.53
N THR A 258 16.25 -34.71 -10.44
CA THR A 258 16.14 -33.97 -9.19
C THR A 258 15.06 -34.56 -8.29
N TRP A 259 14.07 -35.27 -8.85
CA TRP A 259 12.82 -35.64 -8.17
C TRP A 259 12.61 -37.15 -8.06
N SER A 260 11.90 -37.57 -7.02
CA SER A 260 11.37 -38.92 -6.89
C SER A 260 10.51 -39.28 -8.11
N GLY A 261 10.56 -40.53 -8.54
CA GLY A 261 9.85 -40.98 -9.75
C GLY A 261 10.52 -40.58 -11.07
N GLY A 262 11.57 -39.75 -11.05
CA GLY A 262 12.35 -39.39 -12.24
C GLY A 262 11.64 -38.41 -13.18
N VAL A 263 10.59 -37.73 -12.70
CA VAL A 263 9.75 -36.82 -13.49
C VAL A 263 9.73 -35.45 -12.82
N ALA A 264 9.87 -34.39 -13.60
CA ALA A 264 9.80 -33.01 -13.10
C ALA A 264 8.38 -32.65 -12.63
N PRO A 265 8.23 -31.75 -11.65
CA PRO A 265 6.94 -31.26 -11.20
C PRO A 265 6.12 -30.62 -12.33
N HIS A 266 4.81 -30.70 -12.18
CA HIS A 266 3.80 -30.13 -13.07
C HIS A 266 2.60 -29.62 -12.26
N SER A 267 1.58 -29.08 -12.92
CA SER A 267 0.39 -28.47 -12.30
C SER A 267 -0.40 -29.31 -11.30
N ASN A 268 -0.28 -30.65 -11.26
CA ASN A 268 -0.91 -31.49 -10.22
C ASN A 268 0.09 -31.98 -9.15
N SER A 269 1.33 -31.51 -9.19
CA SER A 269 2.38 -32.01 -8.29
C SER A 269 2.29 -31.39 -6.89
N ASN A 270 2.37 -32.25 -5.87
CA ASN A 270 2.68 -31.84 -4.51
C ASN A 270 4.19 -31.91 -4.30
N VAL A 271 4.84 -30.75 -4.36
CA VAL A 271 6.29 -30.62 -4.44
C VAL A 271 6.92 -30.48 -3.06
N LEU A 272 7.89 -31.33 -2.75
CA LEU A 272 8.64 -31.30 -1.50
C LEU A 272 10.13 -31.08 -1.77
N ILE A 273 10.69 -29.99 -1.25
CA ILE A 273 12.13 -29.75 -1.26
C ILE A 273 12.70 -30.17 0.09
N GLN A 274 13.54 -31.21 0.06
CA GLN A 274 14.03 -31.89 1.25
C GLN A 274 15.21 -31.16 1.91
N ASN A 275 15.45 -31.50 3.17
CA ASN A 275 16.58 -31.02 3.94
C ASN A 275 17.92 -31.29 3.23
N GLY A 276 18.76 -30.26 3.10
CA GLY A 276 20.08 -30.36 2.47
C GLY A 276 20.05 -30.28 0.94
N HIS A 277 18.86 -30.22 0.32
CA HIS A 277 18.74 -30.04 -1.12
C HIS A 277 18.54 -28.55 -1.47
N THR A 278 19.23 -28.13 -2.53
CA THR A 278 19.02 -26.84 -3.18
C THR A 278 18.41 -27.10 -4.56
N VAL A 279 17.18 -26.63 -4.76
CA VAL A 279 16.49 -26.71 -6.04
C VAL A 279 16.42 -25.32 -6.67
N SER A 280 16.86 -25.21 -7.92
CA SER A 280 16.87 -23.96 -8.68
C SER A 280 15.84 -23.98 -9.80
N LEU A 281 15.10 -22.90 -9.99
CA LEU A 281 14.15 -22.75 -11.09
C LEU A 281 14.88 -22.11 -12.28
N ASP A 282 15.48 -22.92 -13.17
CA ASP A 282 16.29 -22.40 -14.29
C ASP A 282 15.48 -22.16 -15.58
N ALA A 283 14.25 -22.66 -15.63
CA ALA A 283 13.20 -22.33 -16.59
C ALA A 283 11.84 -22.28 -15.87
N GLY A 284 10.79 -21.75 -16.52
CA GLY A 284 9.45 -21.72 -15.94
C GLY A 284 8.93 -23.13 -15.58
N GLY A 285 8.17 -23.23 -14.49
CA GLY A 285 7.69 -24.50 -13.95
C GLY A 285 6.26 -24.41 -13.40
N GLU A 286 5.69 -25.56 -13.03
CA GLU A 286 4.35 -25.66 -12.46
C GLU A 286 4.33 -26.50 -11.18
N ALA A 287 3.34 -26.27 -10.31
CA ALA A 287 3.04 -27.08 -9.13
C ALA A 287 1.56 -26.97 -8.74
N LYS A 288 1.03 -27.92 -7.96
CA LYS A 288 -0.21 -27.72 -7.19
C LYS A 288 0.10 -27.16 -5.81
N HIS A 289 1.06 -27.78 -5.13
CA HIS A 289 1.55 -27.36 -3.81
C HIS A 289 3.07 -27.34 -3.81
N LEU A 290 3.66 -26.50 -2.96
CA LEU A 290 5.10 -26.49 -2.72
C LEU A 290 5.37 -26.40 -1.22
N THR A 291 6.15 -27.33 -0.71
CA THR A 291 6.66 -27.35 0.65
C THR A 291 8.19 -27.34 0.62
N ILE A 292 8.79 -26.29 1.17
CA ILE A 292 10.23 -26.22 1.44
C ILE A 292 10.44 -26.69 2.88
N ILE A 293 10.97 -27.90 3.04
CA ILE A 293 11.23 -28.49 4.36
C ILE A 293 12.37 -27.71 5.04
N ALA A 294 12.40 -27.71 6.37
CA ALA A 294 13.50 -27.14 7.13
C ALA A 294 14.86 -27.68 6.65
N GLY A 295 15.77 -26.75 6.32
CA GLY A 295 17.08 -27.06 5.74
C GLY A 295 17.10 -27.27 4.21
N GLY A 296 15.92 -27.32 3.56
CA GLY A 296 15.80 -27.24 2.10
C GLY A 296 15.91 -25.80 1.60
N THR A 297 16.32 -25.63 0.35
CA THR A 297 16.45 -24.32 -0.31
C THR A 297 15.79 -24.34 -1.68
N PHE A 298 14.93 -23.34 -1.94
CA PHE A 298 14.41 -23.05 -3.28
C PHE A 298 14.98 -21.73 -3.79
N ASN A 299 15.60 -21.75 -4.97
CA ASN A 299 16.07 -20.57 -5.68
C ASN A 299 15.15 -20.29 -6.87
N GLY A 300 14.35 -19.23 -6.79
CA GLY A 300 13.43 -18.85 -7.87
C GLY A 300 14.13 -18.28 -9.12
N ASN A 301 15.39 -17.84 -8.98
CA ASN A 301 16.19 -17.23 -10.04
C ASN A 301 15.43 -16.10 -10.76
N ALA A 302 15.15 -16.20 -12.06
CA ALA A 302 14.44 -15.16 -12.82
C ALA A 302 13.22 -15.69 -13.58
N ASN A 303 12.69 -16.84 -13.14
CA ASN A 303 11.66 -17.59 -13.83
C ASN A 303 10.32 -17.56 -13.08
N GLU A 304 9.26 -18.02 -13.75
CA GLU A 304 7.91 -18.11 -13.18
C GLU A 304 7.62 -19.54 -12.71
N LEU A 305 7.14 -19.68 -11.48
CA LEU A 305 6.52 -20.91 -10.98
C LEU A 305 5.02 -20.67 -10.85
N THR A 306 4.24 -21.43 -11.61
CA THR A 306 2.77 -21.33 -11.66
C THR A 306 2.13 -22.39 -10.78
N PHE A 307 1.30 -21.95 -9.85
CA PHE A 307 0.49 -22.77 -8.98
C PHE A 307 -0.91 -22.96 -9.55
N ALA A 308 -1.41 -24.20 -9.50
CA ALA A 308 -2.79 -24.54 -9.79
C ALA A 308 -3.77 -23.96 -8.75
N THR A 309 -5.06 -24.24 -8.91
CA THR A 309 -6.10 -23.75 -7.99
C THR A 309 -6.00 -24.46 -6.63
N ASN A 310 -6.40 -23.75 -5.57
CA ASN A 310 -6.33 -24.22 -4.18
C ASN A 310 -4.90 -24.58 -3.74
N ALA A 311 -3.92 -23.86 -4.27
CA ALA A 311 -2.52 -24.12 -3.98
C ALA A 311 -2.17 -23.84 -2.51
N ILE A 312 -1.18 -24.59 -2.02
CA ILE A 312 -0.63 -24.39 -0.68
C ILE A 312 0.87 -24.26 -0.81
N LEU A 313 1.39 -23.11 -0.38
CA LEU A 313 2.81 -22.82 -0.35
C LEU A 313 3.27 -22.75 1.10
N THR A 314 4.10 -23.70 1.51
CA THR A 314 4.67 -23.77 2.86
C THR A 314 6.17 -23.57 2.79
N ASN A 315 6.68 -22.52 3.44
CA ASN A 315 8.12 -22.32 3.59
C ASN A 315 8.57 -22.53 5.05
N ASN A 316 9.21 -23.67 5.31
CA ASN A 316 9.91 -23.96 6.56
C ASN A 316 11.44 -23.91 6.39
N GLY A 317 11.94 -23.70 5.17
CA GLY A 317 13.35 -23.66 4.82
C GLY A 317 13.78 -22.28 4.32
N THR A 318 14.61 -22.26 3.28
CA THR A 318 15.10 -21.03 2.65
C THR A 318 14.43 -20.84 1.30
N PHE A 319 13.79 -19.68 1.11
CA PHE A 319 13.29 -19.23 -0.18
C PHE A 319 14.12 -18.04 -0.65
N ASN A 320 14.83 -18.21 -1.76
CA ASN A 320 15.60 -17.14 -2.39
C ASN A 320 14.84 -16.68 -3.64
N PRO A 321 14.14 -15.54 -3.61
CA PRO A 321 13.28 -15.11 -4.73
C PRO A 321 14.06 -14.81 -6.00
N GLY A 322 15.29 -14.28 -5.91
CA GLY A 322 15.94 -13.68 -7.07
C GLY A 322 15.02 -12.61 -7.72
N ALA A 323 14.89 -12.66 -9.04
CA ALA A 323 13.92 -11.91 -9.83
C ALA A 323 12.68 -12.74 -10.22
N SER A 324 12.38 -13.84 -9.51
CA SER A 324 11.32 -14.78 -9.89
C SER A 324 9.91 -14.19 -9.77
N THR A 325 8.96 -14.88 -10.42
CA THR A 325 7.52 -14.68 -10.26
C THR A 325 6.89 -15.94 -9.66
N LEU A 326 6.09 -15.79 -8.60
CA LEU A 326 5.17 -16.84 -8.15
C LEU A 326 3.76 -16.50 -8.60
N SER A 327 3.12 -17.40 -9.33
CA SER A 327 1.85 -17.13 -10.02
C SER A 327 0.76 -18.05 -9.49
N PHE A 328 -0.30 -17.51 -8.90
CA PHE A 328 -1.45 -18.28 -8.44
C PHE A 328 -2.56 -18.17 -9.47
N ALA A 329 -2.77 -19.23 -10.25
CA ALA A 329 -3.80 -19.26 -11.29
C ALA A 329 -5.25 -19.27 -10.72
N GLY A 330 -5.39 -19.58 -9.43
CA GLY A 330 -6.65 -19.53 -8.69
C GLY A 330 -6.42 -19.22 -7.22
N SER A 331 -7.29 -19.75 -6.35
CA SER A 331 -7.15 -19.56 -4.90
C SER A 331 -5.87 -20.20 -4.36
N GLY A 332 -5.30 -19.65 -3.28
CA GLY A 332 -4.13 -20.22 -2.64
C GLY A 332 -3.93 -19.75 -1.20
N ALA A 333 -3.08 -20.47 -0.46
CA ALA A 333 -2.71 -20.13 0.91
C ALA A 333 -1.19 -20.25 1.11
N ILE A 334 -0.63 -19.29 1.83
CA ILE A 334 0.80 -19.22 2.13
C ILE A 334 1.01 -19.37 3.64
N THR A 335 1.93 -20.26 4.01
CA THR A 335 2.37 -20.47 5.40
C THR A 335 3.89 -20.37 5.48
N GLY A 336 4.38 -19.73 6.55
CA GLY A 336 5.80 -19.45 6.73
C GLY A 336 6.21 -18.08 6.20
N ALA A 337 7.45 -17.69 6.48
CA ALA A 337 8.00 -16.41 6.02
C ALA A 337 8.46 -16.54 4.57
N ILE A 338 7.96 -15.67 3.69
CA ILE A 338 8.34 -15.65 2.26
C ILE A 338 8.54 -14.21 1.83
N ASP A 339 9.71 -13.93 1.26
CA ASP A 339 10.01 -12.67 0.61
C ASP A 339 9.83 -12.84 -0.90
N PHE A 340 8.74 -12.31 -1.44
CA PHE A 340 8.45 -12.32 -2.87
C PHE A 340 9.23 -11.20 -3.59
N ASN A 341 9.77 -11.50 -4.77
CA ASN A 341 10.07 -10.47 -5.75
C ASN A 341 8.79 -10.08 -6.48
N THR A 342 8.25 -10.95 -7.34
CA THR A 342 6.94 -10.75 -7.98
C THR A 342 5.98 -11.86 -7.60
N VAL A 343 4.73 -11.51 -7.35
CA VAL A 343 3.63 -12.45 -7.17
C VAL A 343 2.43 -11.98 -7.99
N THR A 344 1.86 -12.89 -8.78
CA THR A 344 0.63 -12.67 -9.56
C THR A 344 -0.48 -13.51 -8.95
N ILE A 345 -1.67 -12.95 -8.80
CA ILE A 345 -2.84 -13.70 -8.33
C ILE A 345 -4.04 -13.49 -9.26
N ALA A 346 -4.68 -14.59 -9.65
CA ALA A 346 -5.92 -14.63 -10.44
C ALA A 346 -7.11 -15.26 -9.66
N GLY A 347 -6.90 -15.58 -8.38
CA GLY A 347 -7.92 -15.97 -7.42
C GLY A 347 -7.63 -15.42 -6.01
N GLY A 348 -8.37 -15.91 -5.01
CA GLY A 348 -8.22 -15.49 -3.63
C GLY A 348 -6.98 -16.08 -2.97
N VAL A 349 -5.98 -15.25 -2.66
CA VAL A 349 -4.73 -15.72 -2.01
C VAL A 349 -4.59 -15.18 -0.60
N ASP A 350 -4.43 -16.08 0.37
CA ASP A 350 -4.07 -15.76 1.74
C ASP A 350 -2.55 -15.72 1.89
N PHE A 351 -2.00 -14.53 2.17
CA PHE A 351 -0.56 -14.30 2.32
C PHE A 351 -0.01 -14.73 3.69
N GLY A 352 -0.87 -15.17 4.61
CA GLY A 352 -0.48 -15.55 5.96
C GLY A 352 0.13 -14.39 6.75
N ALA A 353 0.77 -14.71 7.88
CA ALA A 353 1.22 -13.71 8.84
C ALA A 353 2.59 -13.08 8.51
N SER A 354 3.35 -13.59 7.53
CA SER A 354 4.77 -13.27 7.37
C SER A 354 5.26 -13.20 5.93
N ALA A 355 4.34 -13.05 4.97
CA ALA A 355 4.72 -12.75 3.60
C ALA A 355 5.09 -11.27 3.41
N THR A 356 6.16 -11.03 2.67
CA THR A 356 6.59 -9.69 2.23
C THR A 356 6.70 -9.66 0.72
N VAL A 357 6.13 -8.63 0.08
CA VAL A 357 6.31 -8.37 -1.35
C VAL A 357 7.31 -7.23 -1.50
N ASN A 358 8.48 -7.51 -2.09
CA ASN A 358 9.55 -6.53 -2.28
C ASN A 358 9.54 -5.90 -3.69
N GLY A 359 9.06 -6.63 -4.69
CA GLY A 359 8.77 -6.13 -6.04
C GLY A 359 7.27 -5.92 -6.22
N THR A 360 6.59 -6.75 -7.01
CA THR A 360 5.21 -6.47 -7.43
C THR A 360 4.22 -7.51 -6.89
N LEU A 361 3.09 -7.04 -6.32
CA LEU A 361 1.86 -7.83 -6.23
C LEU A 361 0.96 -7.42 -7.39
N ARG A 362 0.74 -8.31 -8.34
CA ARG A 362 -0.15 -8.08 -9.49
C ARG A 362 -1.49 -8.78 -9.28
N LEU A 363 -2.57 -8.01 -9.36
CA LEU A 363 -3.93 -8.51 -9.32
C LEU A 363 -4.48 -8.64 -10.74
N ASP A 364 -4.69 -9.87 -11.18
CA ASP A 364 -5.34 -10.17 -12.46
C ASP A 364 -6.85 -10.34 -12.29
N THR A 365 -7.55 -10.61 -13.39
CA THR A 365 -8.99 -10.89 -13.37
C THR A 365 -9.29 -12.03 -12.40
N GLY A 366 -10.17 -11.77 -11.42
CA GLY A 366 -10.53 -12.73 -10.36
C GLY A 366 -9.59 -12.74 -9.15
N GLY A 367 -8.43 -12.09 -9.23
CA GLY A 367 -7.44 -12.03 -8.16
C GLY A 367 -7.85 -11.10 -7.03
N TYR A 368 -7.72 -11.56 -5.79
CA TYR A 368 -7.90 -10.74 -4.59
C TYR A 368 -7.08 -11.30 -3.43
N VAL A 369 -6.74 -10.43 -2.48
CA VAL A 369 -6.08 -10.88 -1.25
C VAL A 369 -7.13 -11.36 -0.26
N ASN A 370 -7.05 -12.64 0.11
CA ASN A 370 -8.00 -13.30 0.99
C ASN A 370 -7.48 -13.25 2.44
N ILE A 371 -8.25 -12.66 3.35
CA ILE A 371 -7.98 -12.61 4.81
C ILE A 371 -6.73 -11.81 5.20
N ASN A 372 -5.52 -12.27 4.88
CA ASN A 372 -4.27 -11.65 5.32
C ASN A 372 -3.56 -10.94 4.16
N ALA A 373 -3.27 -9.66 4.35
CA ALA A 373 -2.46 -8.89 3.41
C ALA A 373 -0.96 -9.18 3.56
N PRO A 374 -0.17 -9.05 2.48
CA PRO A 374 1.28 -9.07 2.62
C PRO A 374 1.78 -7.77 3.28
N THR A 375 3.01 -7.82 3.77
CA THR A 375 3.79 -6.60 4.02
C THR A 375 4.42 -6.11 2.72
N TYR A 376 4.37 -4.82 2.46
CA TYR A 376 4.95 -4.22 1.26
C TYR A 376 6.34 -3.63 1.56
N GLY A 377 7.36 -4.10 0.84
CA GLY A 377 8.72 -3.56 0.89
C GLY A 377 8.81 -2.13 0.34
N SER A 378 9.92 -1.42 0.59
CA SER A 378 10.07 -0.01 0.20
C SER A 378 10.19 0.25 -1.30
N SER A 379 10.43 -0.78 -2.12
CA SER A 379 10.45 -0.72 -3.58
C SER A 379 9.19 -1.29 -4.22
N SER A 380 8.23 -1.73 -3.42
CA SER A 380 7.16 -2.58 -3.92
C SER A 380 6.05 -1.82 -4.65
N THR A 381 5.35 -2.52 -5.53
CA THR A 381 4.20 -2.02 -6.26
C THR A 381 3.02 -2.96 -6.09
N LEU A 382 1.89 -2.42 -5.65
CA LEU A 382 0.58 -3.04 -5.82
C LEU A 382 0.04 -2.64 -7.20
N LEU A 383 0.00 -3.60 -8.12
CA LEU A 383 -0.44 -3.43 -9.49
C LEU A 383 -1.84 -3.99 -9.67
N TYR A 384 -2.81 -3.10 -9.89
CA TYR A 384 -4.14 -3.48 -10.33
C TYR A 384 -4.14 -3.67 -11.86
N HIS A 385 -4.35 -4.91 -12.31
CA HIS A 385 -4.30 -5.35 -13.72
C HIS A 385 -5.56 -6.15 -14.11
N THR A 386 -6.70 -5.84 -13.51
CA THR A 386 -7.84 -6.76 -13.45
C THR A 386 -8.71 -6.81 -14.71
N GLY A 387 -8.59 -5.84 -15.63
CA GLY A 387 -9.42 -5.82 -16.84
C GLY A 387 -10.81 -5.20 -16.67
N GLY A 388 -11.20 -4.81 -15.46
CA GLY A 388 -12.57 -4.40 -15.17
C GLY A 388 -12.75 -3.66 -13.85
N SER A 389 -13.98 -3.64 -13.34
CA SER A 389 -14.29 -3.01 -12.04
C SER A 389 -13.71 -3.81 -10.88
N TYR A 390 -13.03 -3.13 -9.97
CA TYR A 390 -12.44 -3.72 -8.77
C TYR A 390 -12.68 -2.83 -7.56
N ASN A 391 -13.13 -3.40 -6.44
CA ASN A 391 -13.25 -2.68 -5.18
C ASN A 391 -12.03 -2.97 -4.34
N ALA A 392 -11.29 -1.93 -3.94
CA ALA A 392 -10.13 -2.10 -3.08
C ALA A 392 -10.56 -2.83 -1.79
N SER A 393 -9.80 -3.85 -1.37
CA SER A 393 -10.18 -4.73 -0.27
C SER A 393 -9.07 -4.86 0.77
N THR A 394 -8.57 -6.06 1.05
CA THR A 394 -7.52 -6.37 2.03
C THR A 394 -6.12 -6.05 1.50
N GLU A 395 -5.91 -6.12 0.18
CA GLU A 395 -4.61 -5.91 -0.46
C GLU A 395 -4.01 -4.53 -0.18
N TRP A 396 -4.88 -3.55 -0.01
CA TRP A 396 -4.59 -2.22 0.46
C TRP A 396 -5.41 -2.12 1.73
N THR A 397 -4.90 -1.84 2.92
CA THR A 397 -5.72 -1.88 4.16
C THR A 397 -6.35 -0.52 4.43
N ILE A 398 -7.63 -0.51 4.82
CA ILE A 398 -8.35 0.72 5.19
C ILE A 398 -7.78 1.30 6.49
N ASN A 399 -7.72 2.63 6.58
CA ASN A 399 -7.35 3.36 7.80
C ASN A 399 -5.97 3.00 8.39
N ALA A 400 -5.08 2.41 7.60
CA ALA A 400 -3.71 2.09 8.00
C ALA A 400 -2.71 3.07 7.35
N GLY A 401 -1.75 3.57 8.15
CA GLY A 401 -0.69 4.48 7.69
C GLY A 401 0.65 3.79 7.38
N SER A 402 0.85 2.57 7.90
CA SER A 402 2.07 1.77 7.72
C SER A 402 1.83 0.31 8.08
N GLY A 403 2.73 -0.59 7.65
CA GLY A 403 2.72 -2.00 8.04
C GLY A 403 2.03 -2.89 7.00
N VAL A 404 1.45 -3.98 7.48
CA VAL A 404 0.73 -4.98 6.66
C VAL A 404 -0.37 -4.31 5.85
N GLY A 405 -0.45 -4.67 4.56
CA GLY A 405 -1.48 -4.15 3.65
C GLY A 405 -1.33 -2.67 3.28
N VAL A 406 -0.25 -1.98 3.65
CA VAL A 406 -0.02 -0.58 3.25
C VAL A 406 1.00 -0.55 2.11
N PRO A 407 0.57 -0.44 0.83
CA PRO A 407 1.46 -0.50 -0.32
C PRO A 407 2.47 0.65 -0.32
N HIS A 408 3.64 0.39 -0.91
CA HIS A 408 4.58 1.47 -1.22
C HIS A 408 4.07 2.22 -2.45
N ASN A 409 4.20 1.65 -3.64
CA ASN A 409 3.63 2.21 -4.86
C ASN A 409 2.31 1.52 -5.22
N VAL A 410 1.41 2.25 -5.86
CA VAL A 410 0.17 1.72 -6.44
C VAL A 410 0.11 2.09 -7.92
N GLN A 411 -0.20 1.13 -8.77
CA GLN A 411 -0.36 1.34 -10.20
C GLN A 411 -1.65 0.70 -10.72
N LEU A 412 -2.37 1.38 -11.60
CA LEU A 412 -3.55 0.88 -12.30
C LEU A 412 -3.23 0.71 -13.78
N SER A 413 -3.55 -0.45 -14.33
CA SER A 413 -3.28 -0.83 -15.72
C SER A 413 -4.39 -1.74 -16.28
N ASN A 414 -4.33 -2.07 -17.58
CA ASN A 414 -5.21 -3.05 -18.23
C ASN A 414 -6.71 -2.69 -18.17
N GLY A 415 -7.11 -1.45 -18.39
CA GLY A 415 -8.53 -1.05 -18.40
C GLY A 415 -9.22 -1.21 -17.04
N THR A 416 -8.46 -1.19 -15.95
CA THR A 416 -8.99 -1.37 -14.59
C THR A 416 -9.76 -0.12 -14.14
N THR A 417 -10.93 -0.34 -13.55
CA THR A 417 -11.67 0.68 -12.80
C THR A 417 -11.59 0.33 -11.31
N LEU A 418 -10.69 0.98 -10.59
CA LEU A 418 -10.50 0.77 -9.14
C LEU A 418 -11.41 1.70 -8.35
N ASN A 419 -12.19 1.15 -7.42
CA ASN A 419 -13.04 1.90 -6.50
C ASN A 419 -12.45 1.82 -5.08
N LEU A 420 -12.04 2.96 -4.53
CA LEU A 420 -11.59 3.09 -3.14
C LEU A 420 -12.75 3.20 -2.13
N LEU A 421 -13.99 3.34 -2.64
CA LEU A 421 -15.20 3.52 -1.84
C LEU A 421 -15.16 4.81 -1.00
N SER A 422 -15.42 4.72 0.30
CA SER A 422 -15.44 5.87 1.22
C SER A 422 -14.29 5.83 2.24
N ASP A 423 -13.31 4.95 2.03
CA ASP A 423 -12.29 4.61 3.02
C ASP A 423 -11.01 5.43 2.87
N ASN A 424 -10.29 5.60 3.98
CA ASN A 424 -8.95 6.17 3.95
C ASN A 424 -7.94 5.12 3.50
N ARG A 425 -7.09 5.48 2.56
CA ARG A 425 -6.11 4.60 1.92
C ARG A 425 -4.75 5.31 1.86
N THR A 426 -3.69 4.59 2.22
CA THR A 426 -2.32 5.15 2.22
C THR A 426 -1.44 4.41 1.22
N ALA A 427 -0.81 5.14 0.30
CA ALA A 427 0.33 4.67 -0.48
C ALA A 427 1.57 5.42 0.01
N ARG A 428 2.60 4.69 0.48
CA ARG A 428 3.81 5.33 1.06
C ARG A 428 4.75 5.92 0.02
N GLY A 429 4.59 5.49 -1.23
CA GLY A 429 5.29 5.92 -2.42
C GLY A 429 4.31 6.61 -3.37
N THR A 430 4.35 6.21 -4.63
CA THR A 430 3.60 6.86 -5.72
C THR A 430 2.23 6.23 -5.94
N VAL A 431 1.32 6.99 -6.56
CA VAL A 431 0.12 6.45 -7.21
C VAL A 431 0.15 6.82 -8.69
N THR A 432 0.04 5.81 -9.55
CA THR A 432 0.07 5.97 -11.01
C THR A 432 -1.20 5.37 -11.63
N ILE A 433 -1.89 6.17 -12.44
CA ILE A 433 -3.02 5.74 -13.24
C ILE A 433 -2.56 5.72 -14.70
N ASP A 434 -2.35 4.53 -15.28
CA ASP A 434 -1.98 4.43 -16.69
C ASP A 434 -3.15 4.82 -17.60
N ALA A 435 -2.85 5.12 -18.86
CA ALA A 435 -3.88 5.45 -19.84
C ALA A 435 -4.94 4.34 -19.98
N GLY A 436 -6.21 4.75 -20.05
CA GLY A 436 -7.36 3.84 -20.14
C GLY A 436 -7.87 3.27 -18.82
N ASN A 437 -7.29 3.67 -17.68
CA ASN A 437 -7.70 3.20 -16.34
C ASN A 437 -8.44 4.29 -15.57
N THR A 438 -9.23 3.89 -14.58
CA THR A 438 -10.00 4.81 -13.74
C THR A 438 -9.76 4.54 -12.26
N LEU A 439 -9.46 5.58 -11.49
CA LEU A 439 -9.44 5.56 -10.03
C LEU A 439 -10.62 6.37 -9.48
N ASN A 440 -11.56 5.69 -8.84
CA ASN A 440 -12.74 6.28 -8.22
C ASN A 440 -12.61 6.31 -6.70
N SER A 441 -13.05 7.41 -6.09
CA SER A 441 -13.33 7.50 -4.66
C SER A 441 -14.63 8.28 -4.45
N THR A 442 -15.50 7.80 -3.58
CA THR A 442 -16.72 8.52 -3.18
C THR A 442 -16.42 9.52 -2.08
N ASN A 443 -15.54 9.17 -1.14
CA ASN A 443 -15.08 10.01 -0.04
C ASN A 443 -13.68 9.55 0.41
N GLY A 444 -13.30 9.82 1.66
CA GLY A 444 -12.07 9.33 2.27
C GLY A 444 -10.85 10.16 1.91
N ILE A 445 -9.71 9.76 2.47
CA ILE A 445 -8.41 10.37 2.25
C ILE A 445 -7.52 9.38 1.50
N LEU A 446 -7.08 9.74 0.29
CA LEU A 446 -5.94 9.09 -0.36
C LEU A 446 -4.66 9.79 0.08
N THR A 447 -3.88 9.13 0.93
CA THR A 447 -2.60 9.65 1.43
C THR A 447 -1.45 9.14 0.58
N LEU A 448 -0.60 10.04 0.10
CA LEU A 448 0.60 9.74 -0.68
C LEU A 448 1.86 10.21 0.05
N GLY A 449 2.88 9.36 0.03
CA GLY A 449 4.23 9.74 0.44
C GLY A 449 5.10 10.32 -0.69
N ARG A 450 4.74 10.09 -1.95
CA ARG A 450 5.48 10.56 -3.15
C ARG A 450 4.51 11.12 -4.21
N ASP A 451 4.92 11.02 -5.49
CA ASP A 451 4.28 11.62 -6.65
C ASP A 451 2.91 11.01 -6.97
N PHE A 452 2.07 11.80 -7.64
CA PHE A 452 0.82 11.37 -8.24
C PHE A 452 0.90 11.54 -9.76
N THR A 453 0.70 10.46 -10.51
CA THR A 453 0.70 10.49 -11.98
C THR A 453 -0.65 10.05 -12.51
N ASN A 454 -1.31 10.90 -13.31
CA ASN A 454 -2.60 10.62 -13.89
C ASN A 454 -2.58 10.69 -15.42
N ASN A 455 -2.58 9.52 -16.06
CA ASN A 455 -2.73 9.37 -17.51
C ASN A 455 -4.11 8.82 -17.90
N GLY A 456 -4.97 8.50 -16.93
CA GLY A 456 -6.30 7.93 -17.12
C GLY A 456 -7.41 8.85 -16.61
N ALA A 457 -8.35 8.32 -15.84
CA ALA A 457 -9.40 9.09 -15.17
C ALA A 457 -9.24 9.02 -13.65
N PHE A 458 -9.37 10.17 -12.99
CA PHE A 458 -9.37 10.29 -11.53
C PHE A 458 -10.65 10.99 -11.08
N ASN A 459 -11.51 10.26 -10.38
CA ASN A 459 -12.82 10.74 -9.92
C ASN A 459 -12.88 10.65 -8.40
N HIS A 460 -12.46 11.70 -7.70
CA HIS A 460 -12.38 11.72 -6.24
C HIS A 460 -13.52 12.56 -5.63
N ASN A 461 -14.76 12.09 -5.86
CA ASN A 461 -16.06 12.77 -5.73
C ASN A 461 -16.45 13.26 -4.31
N SER A 462 -15.61 14.08 -3.66
CA SER A 462 -15.74 14.73 -2.32
C SER A 462 -14.64 14.34 -1.32
N GLY A 463 -13.73 13.43 -1.68
CA GLY A 463 -12.61 13.05 -0.81
C GLY A 463 -11.41 14.00 -0.92
N ASN A 464 -10.34 13.67 -0.20
CA ASN A 464 -9.12 14.46 -0.07
C ASN A 464 -7.90 13.68 -0.56
N VAL A 465 -7.00 14.35 -1.28
CA VAL A 465 -5.67 13.83 -1.57
C VAL A 465 -4.65 14.48 -0.65
N ALA A 466 -4.09 13.70 0.27
CA ALA A 466 -3.12 14.17 1.24
C ALA A 466 -1.70 13.81 0.83
N PHE A 467 -0.90 14.82 0.52
CA PHE A 467 0.53 14.67 0.31
C PHE A 467 1.25 14.87 1.65
N ASN A 468 1.77 13.77 2.21
CA ASN A 468 2.42 13.72 3.52
C ASN A 468 3.89 13.25 3.44
N GLY A 469 4.65 13.38 4.53
CA GLY A 469 6.03 12.89 4.61
C GLY A 469 7.07 13.89 4.07
N SER A 470 8.35 13.59 4.23
CA SER A 470 9.46 14.50 3.88
C SER A 470 9.81 14.51 2.38
N GLY A 471 10.19 15.67 1.86
CA GLY A 471 10.74 15.83 0.50
C GLY A 471 9.73 16.33 -0.51
N SER A 472 10.24 16.87 -1.62
CA SER A 472 9.43 17.36 -2.74
C SER A 472 8.78 16.21 -3.52
N ARG A 473 7.70 16.56 -4.20
CA ARG A 473 6.85 15.66 -4.98
C ARG A 473 6.13 16.42 -6.10
N SER A 474 5.53 15.69 -7.00
CA SER A 474 4.90 16.23 -8.19
C SER A 474 3.53 15.61 -8.48
N VAL A 475 2.68 16.40 -9.15
CA VAL A 475 1.49 15.94 -9.86
C VAL A 475 1.80 16.02 -11.35
N THR A 476 1.79 14.87 -12.02
CA THR A 476 2.15 14.73 -13.44
C THR A 476 1.08 13.97 -14.20
N GLY A 477 1.20 13.95 -15.53
CA GLY A 477 0.37 13.13 -16.40
C GLY A 477 -0.05 13.83 -17.67
N ASN A 478 -0.75 13.09 -18.54
CA ASN A 478 -1.19 13.55 -19.85
C ASN A 478 -2.65 14.03 -19.87
N VAL A 479 -3.31 14.06 -18.72
CA VAL A 479 -4.69 14.56 -18.55
C VAL A 479 -4.78 15.55 -17.38
N THR A 480 -5.87 16.31 -17.33
CA THR A 480 -6.19 17.13 -16.17
C THR A 480 -6.54 16.26 -14.97
N THR A 481 -5.89 16.50 -13.82
CA THR A 481 -6.23 15.82 -12.57
C THR A 481 -7.31 16.58 -11.81
N ASN A 482 -8.46 15.93 -11.60
CA ASN A 482 -9.60 16.53 -10.92
C ASN A 482 -9.57 16.21 -9.42
N PHE A 483 -8.93 17.07 -8.64
CA PHE A 483 -9.00 16.98 -7.19
C PHE A 483 -10.34 17.53 -6.69
N ASN A 484 -10.80 17.04 -5.55
CA ASN A 484 -11.80 17.76 -4.75
C ASN A 484 -11.07 18.66 -3.74
N THR A 485 -10.45 18.05 -2.72
CA THR A 485 -9.55 18.73 -1.79
C THR A 485 -8.14 18.14 -1.83
N VAL A 486 -7.15 18.97 -1.50
CA VAL A 486 -5.73 18.63 -1.42
C VAL A 486 -5.18 19.10 -0.09
N THR A 487 -4.45 18.23 0.60
CA THR A 487 -3.67 18.58 1.79
C THR A 487 -2.18 18.49 1.50
N VAL A 488 -1.44 19.54 1.87
CA VAL A 488 0.02 19.62 1.75
C VAL A 488 0.63 19.70 3.14
N ASN A 489 1.32 18.62 3.54
CA ASN A 489 2.04 18.52 4.81
C ASN A 489 3.36 17.77 4.60
N LEU A 490 4.35 18.48 4.06
CA LEU A 490 5.61 17.88 3.60
C LEU A 490 6.68 17.76 4.69
N ASN A 491 6.32 18.04 5.95
CA ASN A 491 7.21 18.06 7.12
C ASN A 491 8.49 18.91 6.96
N ASP A 492 8.47 19.84 6.01
CA ASP A 492 9.56 20.75 5.69
C ASP A 492 8.98 21.92 4.89
N ALA A 493 9.27 23.15 5.33
CA ALA A 493 8.77 24.37 4.72
C ALA A 493 9.35 24.64 3.32
N SER A 494 10.48 24.02 2.97
CA SER A 494 11.15 24.18 1.68
C SER A 494 10.80 23.12 0.65
N SER A 495 10.22 22.00 1.09
CA SER A 495 9.75 20.95 0.20
C SER A 495 8.55 21.42 -0.63
N ILE A 496 8.47 20.99 -1.89
CA ILE A 496 7.49 21.48 -2.86
C ILE A 496 6.55 20.34 -3.29
N LEU A 497 5.24 20.60 -3.36
CA LEU A 497 4.29 19.87 -4.19
C LEU A 497 4.10 20.68 -5.48
N GLU A 498 4.63 20.18 -6.59
CA GLU A 498 4.57 20.87 -7.88
C GLU A 498 3.56 20.23 -8.83
N THR A 499 2.59 20.99 -9.33
CA THR A 499 1.63 20.52 -10.33
C THR A 499 2.14 20.83 -11.73
N LEU A 500 2.76 19.83 -12.36
CA LEU A 500 3.35 19.90 -13.71
C LEU A 500 2.32 19.60 -14.82
N SER A 501 1.25 18.88 -14.49
CA SER A 501 0.07 18.70 -15.35
C SER A 501 -1.09 19.58 -14.85
N PRO A 502 -2.02 20.00 -15.73
CA PRO A 502 -3.19 20.77 -15.32
C PRO A 502 -4.00 20.07 -14.22
N ILE A 503 -4.55 20.86 -13.31
CA ILE A 503 -5.43 20.38 -12.23
C ILE A 503 -6.74 21.18 -12.20
N THR A 504 -7.77 20.56 -11.64
CA THR A 504 -8.92 21.27 -11.08
C THR A 504 -9.05 20.94 -9.60
N MET A 505 -9.73 21.81 -8.85
CA MET A 505 -10.05 21.58 -7.44
C MET A 505 -11.38 22.23 -7.06
N ALA A 506 -12.02 21.75 -5.99
CA ALA A 506 -13.17 22.42 -5.41
C ALA A 506 -12.77 23.79 -4.84
N ALA A 507 -13.72 24.71 -4.76
CA ALA A 507 -13.50 25.96 -4.03
C ALA A 507 -13.20 25.65 -2.56
N ASP A 508 -12.23 26.37 -1.97
CA ASP A 508 -11.69 26.05 -0.63
C ASP A 508 -10.99 24.68 -0.56
N GLY A 509 -10.49 24.21 -1.70
CA GLY A 509 -9.96 22.86 -1.82
C GLY A 509 -8.57 22.65 -1.23
N LEU A 510 -7.82 23.69 -0.85
CA LEU A 510 -6.42 23.57 -0.44
C LEU A 510 -6.26 23.72 1.08
N THR A 511 -5.73 22.68 1.72
CA THR A 511 -5.18 22.77 3.09
C THR A 511 -3.66 22.75 3.03
N LEU A 512 -3.03 23.83 3.50
CA LEU A 512 -1.59 24.02 3.42
C LEU A 512 -1.01 24.22 4.84
N SER A 513 -0.23 23.24 5.31
CA SER A 513 0.28 23.23 6.69
C SER A 513 1.82 23.28 6.76
N GLN A 514 2.49 22.48 5.93
CA GLN A 514 3.95 22.45 5.81
C GLN A 514 4.36 22.20 4.35
N GLY A 515 5.30 23.00 3.85
CA GLY A 515 5.80 22.94 2.48
C GLY A 515 5.13 23.95 1.53
N ILE A 516 5.51 23.91 0.26
CA ILE A 516 5.08 24.85 -0.76
C ILE A 516 4.16 24.15 -1.75
N PHE A 517 2.99 24.74 -2.01
CA PHE A 517 2.15 24.34 -3.14
C PHE A 517 2.53 25.19 -4.36
N LYS A 518 3.04 24.55 -5.41
CA LYS A 518 3.53 25.20 -6.63
C LYS A 518 2.70 24.78 -7.84
N ILE A 519 2.24 25.76 -8.61
CA ILE A 519 1.54 25.53 -9.87
C ILE A 519 2.46 25.88 -11.03
N SER A 520 2.84 24.86 -11.80
CA SER A 520 3.67 24.98 -13.00
C SER A 520 2.93 24.42 -14.23
N SER A 521 1.62 24.65 -14.28
CA SER A 521 0.75 24.25 -15.38
C SER A 521 -0.40 25.24 -15.52
N ALA A 522 -1.00 25.29 -16.72
CA ALA A 522 -2.15 26.13 -17.03
C ALA A 522 -3.44 25.66 -16.30
N SER A 523 -3.50 25.89 -14.99
CA SER A 523 -4.58 25.49 -14.09
C SER A 523 -5.37 26.70 -13.60
N THR A 524 -6.69 26.60 -13.58
CA THR A 524 -7.58 27.61 -12.97
C THR A 524 -8.21 27.04 -11.70
N ILE A 525 -7.88 27.61 -10.55
CA ILE A 525 -8.30 27.08 -9.24
C ILE A 525 -8.78 28.17 -8.27
N THR A 526 -9.56 27.77 -7.27
CA THR A 526 -10.00 28.59 -6.13
C THR A 526 -9.55 27.91 -4.83
N PRO A 527 -8.26 28.01 -4.45
CA PRO A 527 -7.69 27.17 -3.40
C PRO A 527 -8.28 27.45 -2.02
N PHE A 528 -8.76 28.67 -1.76
CA PHE A 528 -9.29 29.10 -0.47
C PHE A 528 -10.62 29.84 -0.62
N ALA A 529 -11.49 29.72 0.38
CA ALA A 529 -12.68 30.54 0.56
C ALA A 529 -12.67 31.22 1.94
N GLY A 530 -13.18 32.44 2.02
CA GLY A 530 -13.10 33.25 3.25
C GLY A 530 -11.67 33.66 3.64
N ASN A 531 -11.50 34.12 4.88
CA ASN A 531 -10.19 34.56 5.38
C ASN A 531 -9.27 33.36 5.56
N THR A 532 -8.03 33.45 5.09
CA THR A 532 -7.07 32.34 5.19
C THR A 532 -5.70 32.83 5.67
N THR A 533 -4.90 31.88 6.18
CA THR A 533 -3.53 32.12 6.63
C THR A 533 -2.60 31.12 5.98
N ILE A 534 -1.54 31.60 5.34
CA ILE A 534 -0.38 30.76 5.00
C ILE A 534 0.59 30.82 6.20
N PRO A 535 0.78 29.71 6.94
CA PRO A 535 1.66 29.69 8.11
C PRO A 535 3.13 29.87 7.74
N ALA A 536 3.98 30.20 8.71
CA ALA A 536 5.42 30.36 8.51
C ALA A 536 6.12 29.07 8.00
N THR A 537 5.49 27.92 8.19
CA THR A 537 5.95 26.61 7.76
C THR A 537 5.55 26.26 6.32
N ALA A 538 4.86 27.15 5.61
CA ALA A 538 4.34 26.85 4.28
C ALA A 538 4.47 28.00 3.28
N GLY A 539 4.18 27.70 2.02
CA GLY A 539 4.16 28.71 0.97
C GLY A 539 3.31 28.36 -0.25
N TYR A 540 3.10 29.37 -1.09
CA TYR A 540 2.35 29.25 -2.33
C TYR A 540 3.16 29.84 -3.48
N HIS A 541 3.21 29.14 -4.62
CA HIS A 541 4.01 29.54 -5.78
C HIS A 541 3.21 29.39 -7.08
N LEU A 542 3.01 30.50 -7.80
CA LEU A 542 2.40 30.52 -9.14
C LEU A 542 3.50 30.71 -10.20
N ASN A 543 3.60 29.79 -11.15
CA ASN A 543 4.76 29.68 -12.06
C ASN A 543 4.38 29.25 -13.49
N ASP A 544 3.19 29.62 -13.96
CA ASP A 544 2.77 29.33 -15.33
C ASP A 544 1.89 30.46 -15.87
N ALA A 545 2.17 30.94 -17.08
CA ALA A 545 1.46 32.05 -17.72
C ALA A 545 -0.04 31.82 -17.90
N GLY A 546 -0.45 30.55 -18.08
CA GLY A 546 -1.85 30.15 -18.20
C GLY A 546 -2.51 29.82 -16.87
N ALA A 547 -1.79 29.87 -15.74
CA ALA A 547 -2.36 29.59 -14.43
C ALA A 547 -3.16 30.78 -13.89
N VAL A 548 -4.34 30.49 -13.34
CA VAL A 548 -5.21 31.46 -12.68
C VAL A 548 -5.55 30.96 -11.28
N SER A 549 -5.08 31.67 -10.25
CA SER A 549 -5.38 31.38 -8.86
C SER A 549 -6.38 32.39 -8.31
N ASN A 550 -7.65 32.02 -8.34
CA ASN A 550 -8.78 32.86 -7.95
C ASN A 550 -9.09 32.71 -6.48
N TRP A 551 -8.51 33.56 -5.65
CA TRP A 551 -8.93 33.72 -4.27
C TRP A 551 -9.98 34.83 -4.22
N GLY A 552 -10.67 35.10 -5.35
CA GLY A 552 -11.68 36.13 -5.50
C GLY A 552 -12.87 35.87 -4.58
N SER A 553 -13.34 34.63 -4.43
CA SER A 553 -14.37 34.29 -3.44
C SER A 553 -13.86 34.29 -1.99
N SER A 554 -12.57 34.56 -1.78
CA SER A 554 -11.93 34.56 -0.46
C SER A 554 -11.99 35.94 0.21
N GLY A 555 -11.72 35.93 1.51
CA GLY A 555 -11.60 37.11 2.35
C GLY A 555 -10.18 37.68 2.29
N SER A 556 -9.66 38.15 3.41
CA SER A 556 -8.26 38.57 3.52
C SER A 556 -7.31 37.36 3.63
N LEU A 557 -6.13 37.49 3.03
CA LEU A 557 -4.99 36.58 3.17
C LEU A 557 -4.00 37.13 4.19
N THR A 558 -3.78 36.38 5.27
CA THR A 558 -2.67 36.63 6.20
C THR A 558 -1.48 35.77 5.81
N LEU A 559 -0.38 36.39 5.39
CA LEU A 559 0.85 35.70 5.04
C LEU A 559 1.82 35.71 6.22
N GLN A 560 2.17 34.53 6.71
CA GLN A 560 3.26 34.31 7.68
C GLN A 560 4.46 33.58 7.06
N GLY A 561 4.21 32.80 6.00
CA GLY A 561 5.23 32.09 5.22
C GLY A 561 5.56 32.80 3.90
N THR A 562 5.63 32.04 2.81
CA THR A 562 6.11 32.56 1.51
C THR A 562 5.02 32.59 0.45
N LEU A 563 5.00 33.66 -0.36
CA LEU A 563 4.22 33.76 -1.60
C LEU A 563 5.17 34.12 -2.74
N ILE A 564 5.13 33.37 -3.85
CA ILE A 564 5.94 33.64 -5.05
C ILE A 564 5.01 33.65 -6.27
N ILE A 565 5.16 34.68 -7.10
CA ILE A 565 4.48 34.79 -8.40
C ILE A 565 5.55 35.03 -9.46
N ASP A 566 5.88 33.98 -10.19
CA ASP A 566 6.78 34.04 -11.33
C ASP A 566 6.00 34.31 -12.63
N ASP A 567 4.78 33.79 -12.74
CA ASP A 567 3.88 34.04 -13.87
C ASP A 567 2.42 33.75 -13.49
N GLY A 568 1.48 34.02 -14.42
CA GLY A 568 0.05 33.77 -14.26
C GLY A 568 -0.71 34.91 -13.58
N GLU A 569 -1.98 34.68 -13.27
CA GLU A 569 -2.83 35.65 -12.57
C GLU A 569 -3.27 35.12 -11.21
N MET A 570 -3.03 35.89 -10.14
CA MET A 570 -3.55 35.63 -8.81
C MET A 570 -4.50 36.75 -8.41
N THR A 571 -5.70 36.42 -7.94
CA THR A 571 -6.63 37.40 -7.35
C THR A 571 -6.83 37.09 -5.88
N VAL A 572 -6.75 38.09 -5.00
CA VAL A 572 -6.99 37.98 -3.56
C VAL A 572 -8.14 38.90 -3.13
N GLY A 573 -9.21 38.28 -2.64
CA GLY A 573 -10.40 38.96 -2.14
C GLY A 573 -11.46 39.26 -3.21
N SER A 574 -12.71 39.46 -2.78
CA SER A 574 -13.83 39.98 -3.61
C SER A 574 -14.46 41.24 -3.06
N SER A 575 -14.18 41.59 -1.81
CA SER A 575 -14.85 42.70 -1.12
C SER A 575 -13.91 43.88 -0.92
N SER A 576 -14.50 45.07 -0.88
CA SER A 576 -13.79 46.29 -0.52
C SER A 576 -13.06 46.11 0.81
N GLY A 577 -11.77 46.39 0.82
CA GLY A 577 -10.92 46.24 2.00
C GLY A 577 -10.44 44.82 2.33
N ASN A 578 -10.69 43.80 1.50
CA ASN A 578 -9.96 42.54 1.62
C ASN A 578 -8.48 42.76 1.30
N GLU A 579 -7.58 42.09 2.02
CA GLU A 579 -6.15 42.37 1.95
C GLU A 579 -5.26 41.15 1.82
N LEU A 580 -4.06 41.36 1.28
CA LEU A 580 -2.88 40.55 1.57
C LEU A 580 -2.08 41.26 2.66
N ASP A 581 -2.02 40.67 3.86
CA ASP A 581 -1.27 41.19 5.01
C ASP A 581 -0.04 40.32 5.31
N LEU A 582 1.15 40.89 5.14
CA LEU A 582 2.43 40.29 5.48
C LEU A 582 2.74 40.60 6.94
N SER A 583 2.31 39.72 7.84
CA SER A 583 2.18 40.03 9.28
C SER A 583 3.26 39.46 10.21
N SER A 584 3.99 38.43 9.80
CA SER A 584 5.09 37.84 10.58
C SER A 584 6.46 38.46 10.24
N SER A 585 7.51 38.14 11.00
CA SER A 585 8.89 38.55 10.70
C SER A 585 9.56 37.77 9.57
N SER A 586 8.92 36.70 9.09
CA SER A 586 9.39 35.81 8.03
C SER A 586 8.53 35.85 6.78
N SER A 587 7.48 36.67 6.75
CA SER A 587 6.53 36.68 5.63
C SER A 587 7.07 37.42 4.42
N VAL A 588 7.22 36.71 3.31
CA VAL A 588 7.76 37.28 2.07
C VAL A 588 6.80 37.01 0.92
N ALA A 589 6.39 38.07 0.24
CA ALA A 589 5.75 37.98 -1.08
C ALA A 589 6.75 38.46 -2.14
N THR A 590 7.00 37.64 -3.15
CA THR A 590 7.90 37.95 -4.27
C THR A 590 7.15 37.89 -5.59
N ILE A 591 7.18 38.98 -6.34
CA ILE A 591 6.56 39.12 -7.66
C ILE A 591 7.68 39.26 -8.69
N ASN A 592 7.98 38.18 -9.40
CA ASN A 592 8.98 38.16 -10.47
C ASN A 592 8.33 38.39 -11.85
N GLY A 593 7.07 37.98 -12.00
CA GLY A 593 6.25 38.15 -13.20
C GLY A 593 4.76 38.06 -12.88
N GLY A 594 3.94 37.73 -13.88
CA GLY A 594 2.49 37.58 -13.71
C GLY A 594 1.76 38.83 -13.22
N THR A 595 0.54 38.64 -12.72
CA THR A 595 -0.31 39.70 -12.15
C THR A 595 -0.88 39.27 -10.79
N LEU A 596 -0.70 40.10 -9.76
CA LEU A 596 -1.39 40.00 -8.47
C LEU A 596 -2.47 41.07 -8.37
N LYS A 597 -3.74 40.67 -8.32
CA LYS A 597 -4.90 41.55 -8.12
C LYS A 597 -5.42 41.46 -6.69
N LEU A 598 -5.65 42.59 -6.04
CA LEU A 598 -6.11 42.68 -4.67
C LEU A 598 -7.37 43.54 -4.61
N ALA A 599 -8.47 42.96 -4.11
CA ALA A 599 -9.76 43.65 -4.02
C ALA A 599 -9.66 44.96 -3.21
N GLY A 600 -8.93 44.93 -2.10
CA GLY A 600 -8.67 46.10 -1.26
C GLY A 600 -7.22 46.54 -1.26
N ARG A 601 -6.33 45.79 -0.60
CA ARG A 601 -5.00 46.31 -0.29
C ARG A 601 -3.89 45.26 -0.18
N VAL A 602 -2.66 45.71 -0.35
CA VAL A 602 -1.46 45.02 0.16
C VAL A 602 -0.94 45.77 1.38
N ARG A 603 -0.62 45.04 2.44
CA ARG A 603 -0.13 45.57 3.70
C ARG A 603 1.10 44.81 4.16
N VAL A 604 2.17 45.53 4.46
CA VAL A 604 3.30 45.00 5.24
C VAL A 604 3.14 45.51 6.66
N SER A 605 2.69 44.64 7.55
CA SER A 605 2.44 44.95 8.96
C SER A 605 3.46 44.36 9.93
N GLY A 606 4.14 43.28 9.52
CA GLY A 606 5.25 42.66 10.25
C GLY A 606 6.49 43.54 10.34
N SER A 607 7.52 43.04 11.03
CA SER A 607 8.80 43.75 11.18
C SER A 607 9.98 42.80 10.98
N GLY A 608 11.12 43.34 10.56
CA GLY A 608 12.36 42.58 10.37
C GLY A 608 12.74 42.38 8.90
N ALA A 609 14.01 42.03 8.67
CA ALA A 609 14.55 41.91 7.31
C ALA A 609 13.96 40.74 6.50
N GLY A 610 13.40 39.74 7.19
CA GLY A 610 12.71 38.60 6.59
C GLY A 610 11.24 38.86 6.26
N ASN A 611 10.68 40.02 6.62
CA ASN A 611 9.30 40.39 6.30
C ASN A 611 9.29 41.40 5.17
N GLY A 612 8.58 41.16 4.07
CA GLY A 612 8.37 42.21 3.08
C GLY A 612 7.84 41.78 1.72
N LEU A 613 7.52 42.81 0.93
CA LEU A 613 7.10 42.71 -0.46
C LEU A 613 8.27 43.00 -1.40
N LEU A 614 8.55 42.09 -2.32
CA LEU A 614 9.59 42.22 -3.34
C LEU A 614 8.92 42.20 -4.72
N ILE A 615 9.13 43.25 -5.52
CA ILE A 615 8.60 43.38 -6.88
C ILE A 615 9.79 43.49 -7.84
N ASN A 616 10.13 42.38 -8.46
CA ASN A 616 11.23 42.29 -9.42
C ASN A 616 10.72 42.45 -10.87
N GLY A 617 9.46 42.09 -11.11
CA GLY A 617 8.75 42.20 -12.38
C GLY A 617 7.23 42.11 -12.17
N GLY A 618 6.49 41.74 -13.22
CA GLY A 618 5.04 41.55 -13.16
C GLY A 618 4.25 42.82 -12.84
N GLU A 619 3.01 42.64 -12.40
CA GLU A 619 2.09 43.72 -12.02
C GLU A 619 1.40 43.42 -10.68
N VAL A 620 1.36 44.41 -9.78
CA VAL A 620 0.54 44.38 -8.56
C VAL A 620 -0.57 45.42 -8.68
N VAL A 621 -1.82 44.98 -8.76
CA VAL A 621 -3.00 45.84 -8.82
C VAL A 621 -3.71 45.80 -7.48
N VAL A 622 -3.82 46.94 -6.80
CA VAL A 622 -4.59 47.07 -5.56
C VAL A 622 -5.88 47.82 -5.79
N THR A 623 -6.80 47.75 -4.82
CA THR A 623 -8.09 48.45 -4.83
C THR A 623 -8.97 48.12 -6.05
N THR A 624 -8.90 46.88 -6.56
CA THR A 624 -9.69 46.49 -7.75
C THR A 624 -11.20 46.48 -7.50
N VAL A 625 -11.61 46.41 -6.22
CA VAL A 625 -12.99 46.59 -5.78
C VAL A 625 -13.13 47.88 -4.98
N GLY A 626 -12.21 48.12 -4.05
CA GLY A 626 -12.12 49.38 -3.29
C GLY A 626 -11.48 49.22 -1.92
N ASN A 627 -11.19 50.34 -1.28
CA ASN A 627 -10.71 50.38 0.11
C ASN A 627 -11.41 51.54 0.82
N GLY A 628 -12.00 51.27 1.98
CA GLY A 628 -12.68 52.29 2.80
C GLY A 628 -11.95 52.61 4.11
N SER A 629 -10.70 52.17 4.27
CA SER A 629 -9.97 52.33 5.53
C SER A 629 -9.48 53.76 5.74
N SER A 630 -9.71 54.31 6.93
CA SER A 630 -9.26 55.64 7.33
C SER A 630 -7.80 55.70 7.79
N THR A 631 -7.17 54.54 8.01
CA THR A 631 -5.82 54.43 8.59
C THR A 631 -4.86 53.59 7.74
N ILE A 632 -5.38 52.82 6.79
CA ILE A 632 -4.58 51.87 6.00
C ILE A 632 -4.80 52.14 4.52
N ALA A 633 -3.72 52.50 3.83
CA ALA A 633 -3.70 52.70 2.39
C ALA A 633 -3.98 51.42 1.58
N GLY A 634 -4.36 51.58 0.31
CA GLY A 634 -4.50 50.48 -0.66
C GLY A 634 -3.14 49.79 -0.92
N PHE A 635 -2.08 50.59 -0.94
CA PHE A 635 -0.70 50.09 -0.91
C PHE A 635 -0.04 50.61 0.37
N ASN A 636 0.15 49.74 1.37
CA ASN A 636 0.63 50.15 2.69
C ASN A 636 1.91 49.41 3.10
N MET A 637 3.01 50.17 3.22
CA MET A 637 4.28 49.69 3.72
C MET A 637 4.62 50.39 5.04
N ASN A 638 4.61 49.66 6.16
CA ASN A 638 5.02 50.20 7.46
C ASN A 638 6.51 50.60 7.47
N ALA A 639 7.00 51.22 8.55
CA ALA A 639 8.39 51.70 8.60
C ALA A 639 9.45 50.61 8.86
N THR A 640 9.05 49.42 9.31
CA THR A 640 9.95 48.37 9.85
C THR A 640 10.12 47.12 8.99
N GLY A 641 9.17 46.85 8.10
CA GLY A 641 9.21 45.76 7.14
C GLY A 641 9.93 46.16 5.85
N ARG A 642 10.29 45.18 5.03
CA ARG A 642 11.02 45.37 3.77
C ARG A 642 10.06 45.68 2.63
N PHE A 643 10.46 46.59 1.74
CA PHE A 643 9.80 46.80 0.45
C PHE A 643 10.86 47.09 -0.62
N ILE A 644 11.04 46.19 -1.56
CA ILE A 644 12.03 46.33 -2.63
C ILE A 644 11.32 46.23 -3.97
N MET A 645 11.50 47.24 -4.81
CA MET A 645 11.00 47.24 -6.18
C MET A 645 12.15 47.55 -7.15
N THR A 646 12.51 46.57 -7.96
CA THR A 646 13.57 46.68 -8.98
C THR A 646 13.02 46.70 -10.40
N GLY A 647 11.75 46.34 -10.60
CA GLY A 647 11.07 46.28 -11.89
C GLY A 647 9.55 46.17 -11.72
N GLY A 648 8.84 45.79 -12.78
CA GLY A 648 7.39 45.58 -12.76
C GLY A 648 6.56 46.85 -12.59
N GLY A 649 5.28 46.68 -12.26
CA GLY A 649 4.37 47.78 -12.00
C GLY A 649 3.50 47.59 -10.75
N VAL A 650 3.08 48.72 -10.19
CA VAL A 650 2.10 48.81 -9.10
C VAL A 650 0.99 49.73 -9.57
N THR A 651 -0.22 49.21 -9.77
CA THR A 651 -1.39 50.00 -10.15
C THR A 651 -2.32 50.19 -8.95
N ILE A 652 -2.62 51.46 -8.66
CA ILE A 652 -3.69 51.86 -7.77
C ILE A 652 -4.94 52.07 -8.63
N GLU A 653 -5.85 51.08 -8.62
CA GLU A 653 -7.00 51.06 -9.53
C GLU A 653 -8.12 52.01 -9.09
N GLN A 654 -8.45 52.07 -7.80
CA GLN A 654 -9.51 52.95 -7.28
C GLN A 654 -9.03 53.78 -6.11
N ALA A 655 -9.58 54.98 -5.98
CA ALA A 655 -9.31 55.80 -4.80
C ALA A 655 -9.92 55.19 -3.53
N ASN A 656 -9.23 55.38 -2.41
CA ASN A 656 -9.68 55.05 -1.08
C ASN A 656 -10.92 55.90 -0.76
N SER A 657 -12.05 55.22 -0.58
CA SER A 657 -13.37 55.83 -0.41
C SER A 657 -13.66 56.25 1.03
N SER A 658 -12.65 56.26 1.91
CA SER A 658 -12.83 56.70 3.30
C SER A 658 -13.43 58.11 3.36
N SER A 659 -14.42 58.31 4.24
CA SER A 659 -15.05 59.61 4.48
C SER A 659 -14.13 60.62 5.19
N ASN A 660 -12.94 60.18 5.64
CA ASN A 660 -11.96 61.04 6.26
C ASN A 660 -11.00 61.61 5.20
N SER A 661 -10.82 62.94 5.17
CA SER A 661 -10.10 63.65 4.11
C SER A 661 -8.58 63.41 4.08
N GLY A 662 -8.04 62.61 5.01
CA GLY A 662 -6.60 62.34 5.16
C GLY A 662 -6.13 60.94 4.79
N ALA A 663 -7.03 60.00 4.46
CA ALA A 663 -6.62 58.61 4.19
C ALA A 663 -5.82 58.50 2.87
N SER A 664 -4.64 57.87 2.95
CA SER A 664 -3.77 57.66 1.81
C SER A 664 -4.25 56.50 0.93
N ASP A 665 -3.89 56.56 -0.35
CA ASP A 665 -4.02 55.45 -1.31
C ASP A 665 -2.73 54.65 -1.39
N VAL A 666 -1.61 55.36 -1.30
CA VAL A 666 -0.27 54.82 -1.14
C VAL A 666 0.33 55.41 0.13
N PHE A 667 0.74 54.52 1.04
CA PHE A 667 1.54 54.85 2.21
C PHE A 667 2.83 54.03 2.18
N ILE A 668 3.98 54.72 2.13
CA ILE A 668 5.30 54.10 2.28
C ILE A 668 6.05 54.87 3.38
N GLY A 669 6.06 54.28 4.58
CA GLY A 669 6.85 54.79 5.68
C GLY A 669 8.34 54.76 5.35
N GLY A 670 9.11 55.66 5.96
CA GLY A 670 10.56 55.67 5.86
C GLY A 670 11.19 54.44 6.47
N VAL A 671 12.51 54.36 6.39
CA VAL A 671 13.27 53.22 6.93
C VAL A 671 13.51 53.43 8.42
N SER A 672 12.87 52.61 9.26
CA SER A 672 13.18 52.50 10.68
C SER A 672 13.39 51.02 11.03
N GLY A 673 14.55 50.65 11.58
CA GLY A 673 14.86 49.24 11.88
C GLY A 673 15.45 48.46 10.70
N ALA A 674 15.32 47.13 10.71
CA ALA A 674 16.08 46.23 9.83
C ALA A 674 15.46 45.98 8.44
N GLY A 675 14.22 46.41 8.20
CA GLY A 675 13.55 46.24 6.89
C GLY A 675 14.03 47.28 5.88
N ALA A 676 14.87 46.88 4.94
CA ALA A 676 15.34 47.76 3.87
C ALA A 676 14.18 48.20 2.96
N LYS A 677 14.22 49.44 2.46
CA LYS A 677 13.29 49.88 1.43
C LYS A 677 13.99 50.58 0.27
N SER A 678 13.62 50.23 -0.95
CA SER A 678 14.18 50.83 -2.16
C SER A 678 13.24 50.66 -3.35
N ILE A 679 13.12 51.72 -4.15
CA ILE A 679 12.46 51.68 -5.47
C ILE A 679 13.53 52.10 -6.48
N SER A 680 14.19 51.12 -7.10
CA SER A 680 15.27 51.35 -8.06
C SER A 680 14.84 51.08 -9.51
N GLY A 681 13.63 50.60 -9.73
CA GLY A 681 13.05 50.33 -11.04
C GLY A 681 11.53 50.23 -11.00
N GLY A 682 10.93 49.96 -12.16
CA GLY A 682 9.48 49.75 -12.32
C GLY A 682 8.62 51.02 -12.26
N THR A 683 7.30 50.86 -12.31
CA THR A 683 6.33 51.97 -12.44
C THR A 683 5.22 51.91 -11.40
N PHE A 684 5.01 53.01 -10.67
CA PHE A 684 3.78 53.22 -9.93
C PHE A 684 2.75 53.94 -10.82
N ARG A 685 1.58 53.34 -11.00
CA ARG A 685 0.49 53.87 -11.81
C ARG A 685 -0.69 54.25 -10.94
N PHE A 686 -1.16 55.49 -11.07
CA PHE A 686 -2.38 56.00 -10.44
C PHE A 686 -3.48 56.06 -11.49
N GLY A 687 -4.44 55.15 -11.37
CA GLY A 687 -5.53 55.00 -12.30
C GLY A 687 -5.22 54.13 -13.53
N ASN A 688 -6.24 53.50 -14.07
CA ASN A 688 -6.25 52.74 -15.31
C ASN A 688 -7.66 52.82 -15.95
N ALA A 689 -7.92 52.04 -16.99
CA ALA A 689 -9.22 52.02 -17.67
C ALA A 689 -10.41 51.61 -16.79
N SER A 690 -10.18 50.87 -15.70
CA SER A 690 -11.20 50.45 -14.72
C SER A 690 -11.46 51.51 -13.65
N THR A 691 -10.60 52.54 -13.54
CA THR A 691 -10.74 53.60 -12.54
C THR A 691 -11.99 54.44 -12.78
N THR A 692 -12.61 54.92 -11.71
CA THR A 692 -13.66 55.95 -11.85
C THR A 692 -13.00 57.27 -12.24
N ALA A 693 -13.33 57.81 -13.42
CA ALA A 693 -12.70 59.02 -13.96
C ALA A 693 -12.79 60.19 -12.96
N GLY A 694 -11.67 60.91 -12.76
CA GLY A 694 -11.60 62.03 -11.80
C GLY A 694 -11.40 61.60 -10.34
N SER A 695 -11.09 60.33 -10.06
CA SER A 695 -10.83 59.86 -8.70
C SER A 695 -9.67 60.62 -8.04
N GLY A 696 -9.89 61.12 -6.82
CA GLY A 696 -8.88 61.79 -6.02
C GLY A 696 -8.06 60.79 -5.21
N MET A 697 -6.83 60.52 -5.63
CA MET A 697 -5.90 59.62 -4.95
C MET A 697 -4.90 60.42 -4.11
N ARG A 698 -4.40 59.86 -3.01
CA ARG A 698 -3.45 60.49 -2.09
C ARG A 698 -2.17 59.68 -1.98
N LEU A 699 -1.03 60.36 -2.17
CA LEU A 699 0.29 59.75 -2.13
C LEU A 699 1.07 60.24 -0.90
N ASN A 700 1.41 59.31 -0.02
CA ASN A 700 2.24 59.53 1.14
C ASN A 700 3.44 58.56 1.11
N SER A 701 4.60 59.03 0.65
CA SER A 701 5.82 58.23 0.61
C SER A 701 7.00 59.06 1.08
N GLN A 702 7.89 58.45 1.87
CA GLN A 702 9.20 59.00 2.19
C GLN A 702 10.30 58.49 1.24
N LEU A 703 9.97 57.62 0.29
CA LEU A 703 10.88 57.13 -0.75
C LEU A 703 10.67 57.85 -2.08
N ALA A 704 11.76 58.04 -2.81
CA ALA A 704 11.72 58.40 -4.22
C ALA A 704 11.17 57.23 -5.05
N PHE A 705 10.40 57.55 -6.08
CA PHE A 705 9.88 56.59 -7.06
C PHE A 705 10.81 56.52 -8.26
N PHE A 706 10.82 55.39 -8.98
CA PHE A 706 11.57 55.30 -10.23
C PHE A 706 10.76 55.89 -11.39
N ASN A 707 9.64 55.25 -11.76
CA ASN A 707 8.65 55.83 -12.67
C ASN A 707 7.31 56.05 -11.97
N VAL A 708 6.61 57.10 -12.38
CA VAL A 708 5.22 57.38 -11.99
C VAL A 708 4.39 57.64 -13.24
N THR A 709 3.24 56.99 -13.34
CA THR A 709 2.25 57.22 -14.41
C THR A 709 0.93 57.64 -13.79
N ILE A 710 0.31 58.67 -14.35
CA ILE A 710 -1.03 59.12 -13.97
C ILE A 710 -1.94 58.93 -15.18
N ASP A 711 -3.07 58.29 -14.95
CA ASP A 711 -4.02 57.94 -15.98
C ASP A 711 -5.47 58.04 -15.50
N ASN A 712 -6.38 57.90 -16.46
CA ASN A 712 -7.84 58.03 -16.34
C ASN A 712 -8.32 59.19 -15.48
N GLU A 713 -7.73 60.37 -15.73
CA GLU A 713 -8.05 61.63 -15.07
C GLU A 713 -7.88 61.61 -13.53
N ALA A 714 -7.06 60.69 -12.99
CA ALA A 714 -6.79 60.64 -11.56
C ALA A 714 -6.10 61.92 -11.06
N GLY A 715 -6.60 62.46 -9.95
CA GLY A 715 -6.01 63.61 -9.26
C GLY A 715 -5.18 63.16 -8.08
N VAL A 716 -3.85 63.12 -8.21
CA VAL A 716 -2.94 62.63 -7.17
C VAL A 716 -2.54 63.77 -6.23
N THR A 717 -3.09 63.78 -5.02
CA THR A 717 -2.76 64.76 -3.98
C THR A 717 -1.58 64.29 -3.14
N LEU A 718 -0.54 65.11 -3.06
CA LEU A 718 0.64 64.80 -2.27
C LEU A 718 0.43 65.06 -0.77
N GLN A 719 0.91 64.13 0.05
CA GLN A 719 1.02 64.27 1.50
C GLN A 719 2.49 64.32 1.98
N ASN A 720 3.44 64.08 1.07
CA ASN A 720 4.87 64.25 1.24
C ASN A 720 5.48 64.71 -0.10
N ASN A 721 6.71 65.24 -0.09
CA ASN A 721 7.42 65.60 -1.32
C ASN A 721 7.57 64.36 -2.21
N LEU A 722 7.30 64.52 -3.50
CA LEU A 722 7.47 63.45 -4.47
C LEU A 722 8.82 63.64 -5.17
N THR A 723 9.62 62.59 -5.25
CA THR A 723 10.78 62.53 -6.14
C THR A 723 10.57 61.40 -7.14
N VAL A 724 10.76 61.67 -8.44
CA VAL A 724 10.69 60.66 -9.51
C VAL A 724 12.04 60.62 -10.22
N ASN A 725 12.76 59.51 -10.06
CA ASN A 725 14.16 59.38 -10.48
C ASN A 725 14.36 59.10 -11.97
N ASN A 726 13.32 58.66 -12.69
CA ASN A 726 13.45 58.30 -14.10
C ASN A 726 12.35 58.93 -14.97
N THR A 727 11.09 58.49 -14.90
CA THR A 727 10.04 59.05 -15.78
C THR A 727 8.75 59.36 -15.04
N LEU A 728 8.29 60.61 -15.16
CA LEU A 728 6.93 61.03 -14.76
C LEU A 728 6.06 61.16 -16.01
N THR A 729 5.05 60.30 -16.14
CA THR A 729 4.15 60.25 -17.31
C THR A 729 2.74 60.69 -16.95
N PHE A 730 2.18 61.60 -17.71
CA PHE A 730 0.76 61.97 -17.69
C PHE A 730 0.07 61.46 -18.95
N LEU A 731 -0.63 60.33 -18.84
CA LEU A 731 -1.57 59.87 -19.87
C LEU A 731 -2.84 60.71 -19.80
N SER A 732 -3.36 60.93 -18.59
CA SER A 732 -4.39 61.90 -18.23
C SER A 732 -4.36 62.18 -16.72
N GLY A 733 -5.04 63.22 -16.23
CA GLY A 733 -5.04 63.58 -14.80
C GLY A 733 -3.96 64.60 -14.40
N ASN A 734 -3.73 64.74 -13.09
CA ASN A 734 -2.83 65.76 -12.54
C ASN A 734 -2.27 65.40 -11.16
N ILE A 735 -1.16 66.04 -10.78
CA ILE A 735 -0.65 66.05 -9.39
C ILE A 735 -1.11 67.35 -8.72
N ASN A 736 -1.74 67.22 -7.56
CA ASN A 736 -2.14 68.33 -6.70
C ASN A 736 -1.15 68.44 -5.54
N THR A 737 -0.49 69.59 -5.41
CA THR A 737 0.32 69.91 -4.23
C THR A 737 -0.50 70.78 -3.28
N THR A 738 -0.40 70.51 -1.98
CA THR A 738 -0.94 71.39 -0.93
C THR A 738 0.22 71.85 -0.05
N ASN A 739 0.20 73.09 0.44
CA ASN A 739 1.11 73.61 1.48
C ASN A 739 2.61 73.30 1.29
N LEU A 740 3.29 73.92 0.31
CA LEU A 740 4.76 73.87 0.13
C LEU A 740 5.37 72.51 -0.25
N LEU A 741 4.56 71.50 -0.58
CA LEU A 741 5.07 70.22 -1.10
C LEU A 741 5.53 70.35 -2.56
N SER A 742 6.64 69.70 -2.92
CA SER A 742 7.23 69.75 -4.26
C SER A 742 7.23 68.41 -4.98
N VAL A 743 7.28 68.48 -6.31
CA VAL A 743 7.64 67.36 -7.18
C VAL A 743 9.06 67.63 -7.68
N THR A 744 9.98 66.70 -7.40
CA THR A 744 11.39 66.79 -7.81
C THR A 744 11.67 65.77 -8.91
N ILE A 745 12.19 66.25 -10.03
CA ILE A 745 12.64 65.44 -11.17
C ILE A 745 14.15 65.71 -11.33
N PRO A 746 15.05 64.77 -10.96
CA PRO A 746 16.49 64.96 -11.07
C PRO A 746 16.97 65.18 -12.51
N ALA A 747 18.13 65.81 -12.68
CA ALA A 747 18.73 65.97 -14.01
C ALA A 747 19.01 64.60 -14.65
N GLY A 748 18.45 64.37 -15.84
CA GLY A 748 18.51 63.07 -16.54
C GLY A 748 17.22 62.25 -16.47
N ALA A 749 16.24 62.66 -15.65
CA ALA A 749 14.89 62.13 -15.66
C ALA A 749 13.97 62.92 -16.62
N GLU A 750 12.93 62.27 -17.16
CA GLU A 750 12.03 62.82 -18.16
C GLU A 750 10.60 63.02 -17.64
N THR A 751 9.93 64.08 -18.13
CA THR A 751 8.49 64.29 -17.95
C THR A 751 7.80 64.14 -19.30
N LEU A 752 6.92 63.15 -19.43
CA LEU A 752 6.16 62.88 -20.66
C LEU A 752 4.69 63.28 -20.43
N CYS A 753 4.13 64.10 -21.32
CA CYS A 753 2.74 64.55 -21.22
C CYS A 753 2.03 64.45 -22.58
N ASN A 754 0.96 63.66 -22.65
CA ASN A 754 0.15 63.52 -23.87
C ASN A 754 -0.80 64.72 -24.09
N ARG A 755 -0.94 65.64 -23.13
CA ARG A 755 -1.68 66.90 -23.30
C ARG A 755 -0.74 68.10 -23.35
N LEU A 756 -0.48 68.59 -24.56
CA LEU A 756 -0.07 69.97 -24.83
C LEU A 756 -1.19 70.92 -24.35
N LYS A 757 -1.21 71.25 -23.06
CA LYS A 757 -1.80 72.49 -22.56
C LYS A 757 -0.79 73.13 -21.61
N ARG A 758 -0.07 74.12 -22.15
CA ARG A 758 0.65 75.13 -21.38
C ARG A 758 -0.23 75.57 -20.21
N HIS A 759 0.23 75.37 -19.00
CA HIS A 759 0.30 76.32 -17.88
C HIS A 759 0.59 75.52 -16.60
N ALA A 760 1.85 75.18 -16.41
CA ALA A 760 2.41 74.97 -15.07
C ALA A 760 3.79 75.61 -15.11
N HIS A 761 3.98 76.65 -14.31
CA HIS A 761 5.32 77.14 -14.01
C HIS A 761 6.03 76.01 -13.26
N VAL A 762 7.11 75.50 -13.89
CA VAL A 762 8.14 74.70 -13.24
C VAL A 762 8.94 75.60 -12.32
#